data_AF-D3IL91-F1
#
_entry.id   AF-D3IL91-F1
#
_cell.length_a   1.000
_cell.length_b   1.000
_cell.length_c   1.000
_cell.angle_alpha   90.00
_cell.angle_beta   90.00
_cell.angle_gamma   90.00
#
_symmetry.space_group_name_H-M   'P 1'
#
loop_
_entity.id
_entity.type
_entity.pdbx_description
1 polymer ?
#
loop_
_entity_poly.entity_id
_entity_poly.type
_entity_poly.pdbx_seq_one_letter_code
_entity_poly.pdbx_strand_id
1 'polypeptide(L)'
;MMKFYSLVLSALCACVPTVLKAQGQNPHSHEWNGNSIVSVANSTNEDIKTAYLYNVGTGQYLNAGSYWGTVVVGYGVGMPINITKSPTSGKYRMQGPQATTEGRNIAFGRRKDTPGYTDPINYNHVYVDRGVDYDLSKTPNPYTTEAHHINGILDWEFVETHSGSKTYKIRFYNDEHNQGYGGTRYLQMKSVGHSNTSPLAYPATESNSDKSCLWKIVTKADLKAAFKEQYATDEAPANATFLIYDQNFIRGDKDVEKWHASNGLTWAYANAQAYLFNPANANYTYYVGNGAISSNYYMANYAGYSTANVRNLGNNGKANGKVTQQVVTLKKGWYRVSCNGFYNAISGSQLKSKLFAKVQGTTDAFSNVSTSLNVFAHEFCYTLADLMHAYDASDLAQKHISPYSRAAMEFEKGSYNNTVLVFVPTDGAKLDIGIEITGSTRQRDWTCWDNFRLEYCGTQDLVLDEAQTSILYLAKQVQPHKAATLILKRTMQKDEWNSIVLPISLTAAQVKATFGETARLSAYPHQSPTLSTRIDFTKVSLDNDNAIAIEANKLYLLRPTKEPTVPPTAAPYRKLVKDVGWVEVQAPYYIINNVTLDTNPQTLPNYSNGILRDPSTPSTTTDERLQFCASLYNQTAKVVPAHSYVLGKSAKSNNKWLWHFTQNPMPVKGFRGWIATGSNTQSKAFNFFVDGEEIGSTFDNTTDVTNTLVQPNSDLFAVPSNIYSVDGKLVRPNATSIEGLPKGIYIVNHKKIIVK
;
A
#
# COMPACT_ATOMS: atom_id res chain seq x y z
N MET A 1 -17.76 39.51 41.51
CA MET A 1 -16.49 39.20 40.81
C MET A 1 -16.78 38.17 39.75
N MET A 2 -16.86 38.62 38.50
CA MET A 2 -17.04 37.80 37.30
C MET A 2 -15.73 37.11 36.94
N LYS A 3 -15.78 35.87 36.46
CA LYS A 3 -14.93 35.42 35.35
C LYS A 3 -15.57 34.22 34.63
N PHE A 4 -15.70 34.43 33.33
CA PHE A 4 -16.12 33.56 32.25
C PHE A 4 -15.40 32.20 32.23
N TYR A 5 -16.13 31.14 31.86
CA TYR A 5 -15.71 30.20 30.79
C TYR A 5 -16.94 29.42 30.29
N SER A 6 -17.39 29.77 29.09
CA SER A 6 -18.28 28.96 28.24
C SER A 6 -17.53 28.61 26.96
N LEU A 7 -17.88 27.47 26.36
CA LEU A 7 -17.54 27.01 25.01
C LEU A 7 -16.09 26.53 24.75
N VAL A 8 -15.78 25.30 25.17
CA VAL A 8 -14.94 24.36 24.38
C VAL A 8 -15.42 22.92 24.64
N LEU A 9 -16.56 22.54 24.06
CA LEU A 9 -16.93 21.12 23.96
C LEU A 9 -17.85 20.89 22.77
N SER A 10 -17.43 21.33 21.58
CA SER A 10 -18.18 21.13 20.34
C SER A 10 -17.23 21.18 19.13
N ALA A 11 -16.24 20.29 19.07
CA ALA A 11 -15.41 20.07 17.86
C ALA A 11 -14.60 18.74 17.89
N LEU A 12 -15.16 17.66 18.45
CA LEU A 12 -14.55 16.31 18.39
C LEU A 12 -15.60 15.31 17.93
N CYS A 13 -16.05 15.46 16.69
CA CYS A 13 -16.82 14.44 15.97
C CYS A 13 -16.46 14.55 14.49
N ALA A 14 -15.47 13.76 14.06
CA ALA A 14 -15.31 13.19 12.71
C ALA A 14 -13.84 12.79 12.51
N CYS A 15 -13.46 11.61 12.97
CA CYS A 15 -12.30 10.84 12.45
C CYS A 15 -12.45 9.39 12.95
N VAL A 16 -13.61 8.79 12.71
CA VAL A 16 -13.63 7.33 12.55
C VAL A 16 -13.04 7.10 11.15
N PRO A 17 -12.02 6.24 10.98
CA PRO A 17 -11.57 5.87 9.63
C PRO A 17 -12.78 5.23 8.93
N THR A 18 -13.43 6.00 8.06
CA THR A 18 -14.52 5.49 7.24
C THR A 18 -13.90 4.53 6.25
N VAL A 19 -14.22 3.24 6.39
CA VAL A 19 -13.97 2.24 5.36
C VAL A 19 -14.55 2.78 4.05
N LEU A 20 -13.70 3.02 3.06
CA LEU A 20 -14.14 3.54 1.76
C LEU A 20 -15.12 2.55 1.11
N LYS A 21 -16.20 3.08 0.52
CA LYS A 21 -17.25 2.31 -0.16
C LYS A 21 -16.77 1.84 -1.53
N ALA A 22 -17.07 0.63 -1.98
CA ALA A 22 -16.79 0.28 -3.39
C ALA A 22 -17.75 1.04 -4.34
N GLN A 23 -17.29 1.48 -5.53
CA GLN A 23 -18.06 2.36 -6.45
C GLN A 23 -19.43 1.82 -6.93
N GLY A 24 -19.79 0.56 -6.67
CA GLY A 24 -21.09 -0.01 -7.00
C GLY A 24 -22.05 -0.20 -5.82
N GLN A 25 -21.63 0.18 -4.60
CA GLN A 25 -22.41 -0.05 -3.39
C GLN A 25 -23.46 1.03 -3.16
N ASN A 26 -24.49 0.69 -2.39
CA ASN A 26 -25.54 1.62 -2.02
C ASN A 26 -24.95 2.79 -1.19
N PRO A 27 -25.23 4.05 -1.56
CA PRO A 27 -24.66 5.21 -0.87
C PRO A 27 -24.98 5.31 0.62
N HIS A 28 -26.09 4.72 1.08
CA HIS A 28 -26.57 4.77 2.45
C HIS A 28 -26.12 3.56 3.28
N SER A 29 -26.26 2.33 2.74
CA SER A 29 -25.90 1.12 3.50
C SER A 29 -24.44 0.68 3.35
N HIS A 30 -23.74 1.17 2.33
CA HIS A 30 -22.35 0.80 2.00
C HIS A 30 -22.18 -0.69 1.67
N GLU A 31 -23.26 -1.30 1.19
CA GLU A 31 -23.35 -2.70 0.81
C GLU A 31 -23.77 -2.81 -0.65
N TRP A 32 -23.42 -3.91 -1.31
CA TRP A 32 -23.98 -4.20 -2.63
C TRP A 32 -25.50 -4.41 -2.54
N ASN A 33 -26.24 -3.92 -3.53
CA ASN A 33 -27.69 -4.18 -3.60
C ASN A 33 -27.95 -5.71 -3.67
N GLY A 34 -27.11 -6.44 -4.39
CA GLY A 34 -27.20 -7.89 -4.58
C GLY A 34 -28.21 -8.28 -5.67
N ASN A 35 -28.18 -9.57 -6.02
CA ASN A 35 -29.01 -10.14 -7.07
C ASN A 35 -29.85 -11.31 -6.56
N SER A 36 -30.98 -11.54 -7.22
CA SER A 36 -31.81 -12.71 -6.95
C SER A 36 -31.08 -13.98 -7.37
N ILE A 37 -30.96 -14.95 -6.47
CA ILE A 37 -30.40 -16.28 -6.76
C ILE A 37 -31.09 -16.95 -7.96
N VAL A 38 -32.42 -16.82 -8.09
CA VAL A 38 -33.19 -17.40 -9.19
C VAL A 38 -32.85 -16.72 -10.51
N SER A 39 -32.67 -15.40 -10.50
CA SER A 39 -32.28 -14.63 -11.69
C SER A 39 -30.89 -15.01 -12.17
N VAL A 40 -29.93 -15.13 -11.25
CA VAL A 40 -28.54 -15.49 -11.56
C VAL A 40 -28.47 -16.93 -12.09
N ALA A 41 -29.11 -17.88 -11.40
CA ALA A 41 -29.02 -19.30 -11.73
C ALA A 41 -29.73 -19.71 -13.04
N ASN A 42 -30.70 -18.91 -13.51
CA ASN A 42 -31.39 -19.16 -14.78
C ASN A 42 -30.85 -18.31 -15.94
N SER A 43 -29.91 -17.39 -15.69
CA SER A 43 -29.44 -16.45 -16.71
C SER A 43 -28.55 -17.15 -17.74
N THR A 44 -28.74 -16.80 -19.01
CA THR A 44 -27.84 -17.17 -20.12
C THR A 44 -26.82 -16.06 -20.43
N ASN A 45 -26.99 -14.86 -19.88
CA ASN A 45 -26.04 -13.77 -20.04
C ASN A 45 -24.81 -14.01 -19.16
N GLU A 46 -23.63 -14.10 -19.79
CA GLU A 46 -22.33 -14.34 -19.12
C GLU A 46 -22.06 -13.39 -17.96
N ASP A 47 -22.40 -12.10 -18.09
CA ASP A 47 -22.11 -11.11 -17.07
C ASP A 47 -23.05 -11.21 -15.86
N ILE A 48 -24.25 -11.78 -16.05
CA ILE A 48 -25.22 -12.00 -14.97
C ILE A 48 -25.01 -13.36 -14.32
N LYS A 49 -24.72 -14.41 -15.12
CA LYS A 49 -24.53 -15.77 -14.61
C LYS A 49 -23.21 -15.92 -13.85
N THR A 50 -22.19 -15.14 -14.19
CA THR A 50 -20.92 -15.07 -13.45
C THR A 50 -21.10 -14.22 -12.21
N ALA A 51 -21.08 -14.86 -11.04
CA ALA A 51 -21.30 -14.22 -9.76
C ALA A 51 -20.08 -14.26 -8.85
N TYR A 52 -20.10 -13.42 -7.82
CA TYR A 52 -19.11 -13.30 -6.76
C TYR A 52 -19.89 -13.22 -5.44
N LEU A 53 -19.55 -14.08 -4.48
CA LEU A 53 -20.22 -14.07 -3.18
C LEU A 53 -19.53 -13.07 -2.26
N TYR A 54 -20.21 -11.96 -1.98
CA TYR A 54 -19.75 -10.89 -1.11
C TYR A 54 -20.28 -11.06 0.30
N ASN A 55 -19.42 -11.04 1.31
CA ASN A 55 -19.81 -11.10 2.71
C ASN A 55 -20.07 -9.69 3.25
N VAL A 56 -21.25 -9.51 3.84
CA VAL A 56 -21.71 -8.21 4.36
C VAL A 56 -20.95 -7.79 5.62
N GLY A 57 -20.52 -8.75 6.44
CA GLY A 57 -19.85 -8.47 7.72
C GLY A 57 -18.39 -8.07 7.58
N THR A 58 -17.67 -8.67 6.63
CA THR A 58 -16.23 -8.41 6.43
C THR A 58 -15.95 -7.47 5.27
N GLY A 59 -16.89 -7.30 4.35
CA GLY A 59 -16.68 -6.56 3.10
C GLY A 59 -15.77 -7.27 2.09
N GLN A 60 -15.50 -8.56 2.29
CA GLN A 60 -14.67 -9.39 1.42
C GLN A 60 -15.53 -10.34 0.57
N TYR A 61 -14.90 -10.99 -0.41
CA TYR A 61 -15.53 -11.98 -1.26
C TYR A 61 -15.04 -13.39 -0.96
N LEU A 62 -15.85 -14.40 -1.24
CA LEU A 62 -15.42 -15.79 -1.25
C LEU A 62 -14.36 -16.00 -2.35
N ASN A 63 -13.26 -16.65 -1.98
CA ASN A 63 -12.16 -17.03 -2.85
C ASN A 63 -11.57 -18.39 -2.39
N ALA A 64 -10.61 -18.94 -3.13
CA ALA A 64 -9.84 -20.11 -2.75
C ALA A 64 -8.44 -19.68 -2.29
N GLY A 65 -7.85 -20.38 -1.31
CA GLY A 65 -6.48 -20.05 -0.92
C GLY A 65 -5.95 -20.63 0.39
N SER A 66 -6.68 -21.49 1.12
CA SER A 66 -6.13 -22.12 2.34
C SER A 66 -5.55 -23.50 2.02
N TYR A 67 -5.87 -24.53 2.83
CA TYR A 67 -5.35 -25.87 2.65
C TYR A 67 -5.54 -26.38 1.22
N TRP A 68 -4.47 -26.99 0.69
CA TRP A 68 -4.37 -27.46 -0.69
C TRP A 68 -4.50 -26.39 -1.79
N GLY A 69 -4.72 -25.13 -1.41
CA GLY A 69 -5.09 -24.04 -2.30
C GLY A 69 -6.56 -24.08 -2.69
N THR A 70 -7.32 -25.04 -2.16
CA THR A 70 -8.70 -25.34 -2.57
C THR A 70 -9.72 -25.14 -1.44
N VAL A 71 -9.29 -25.05 -0.19
CA VAL A 71 -10.17 -24.58 0.90
C VAL A 71 -10.47 -23.10 0.71
N VAL A 72 -11.75 -22.75 0.83
CA VAL A 72 -12.24 -21.39 0.65
C VAL A 72 -11.75 -20.45 1.76
N VAL A 73 -11.55 -19.19 1.39
CA VAL A 73 -11.22 -18.07 2.25
C VAL A 73 -12.03 -16.84 1.84
N GLY A 74 -12.08 -15.83 2.70
CA GLY A 74 -12.45 -14.48 2.34
C GLY A 74 -11.26 -13.71 1.83
N TYR A 75 -11.46 -12.89 0.79
CA TYR A 75 -10.40 -12.08 0.21
C TYR A 75 -10.95 -10.77 -0.39
N GLY A 76 -10.10 -9.76 -0.56
CA GLY A 76 -10.49 -8.47 -1.16
C GLY A 76 -10.96 -8.57 -2.63
N VAL A 77 -10.64 -9.68 -3.30
CA VAL A 77 -11.05 -10.01 -4.67
C VAL A 77 -11.77 -11.35 -4.65
N GLY A 78 -12.94 -11.45 -5.28
CA GLY A 78 -13.71 -12.70 -5.35
C GLY A 78 -13.31 -13.59 -6.51
N MET A 79 -13.40 -14.90 -6.30
CA MET A 79 -13.36 -15.84 -7.43
C MET A 79 -14.69 -15.78 -8.20
N PRO A 80 -14.68 -15.95 -9.54
CA PRO A 80 -15.91 -16.11 -10.30
C PRO A 80 -16.60 -17.43 -9.95
N ILE A 81 -17.91 -17.39 -9.72
CA ILE A 81 -18.74 -18.53 -9.32
C ILE A 81 -19.92 -18.62 -10.28
N ASN A 82 -20.09 -19.79 -10.88
CA ASN A 82 -21.33 -20.15 -11.57
C ASN A 82 -22.26 -20.84 -10.58
N ILE A 83 -23.47 -20.29 -10.42
CA ILE A 83 -24.49 -20.87 -9.55
C ILE A 83 -25.57 -21.49 -10.45
N THR A 84 -25.91 -22.75 -10.22
CA THR A 84 -26.91 -23.49 -11.01
C THR A 84 -27.91 -24.18 -10.11
N LYS A 85 -29.09 -24.52 -10.63
CA LYS A 85 -30.07 -25.31 -9.89
C LYS A 85 -29.53 -26.71 -9.63
N SER A 86 -29.70 -27.19 -8.40
CA SER A 86 -29.45 -28.58 -8.06
C SER A 86 -30.59 -29.48 -8.59
N PRO A 87 -30.33 -30.77 -8.86
CA PRO A 87 -31.39 -31.76 -9.00
C PRO A 87 -32.33 -31.83 -7.79
N THR A 88 -31.85 -31.46 -6.60
CA THR A 88 -32.68 -31.34 -5.40
C THR A 88 -33.48 -30.05 -5.44
N SER A 89 -34.81 -30.16 -5.40
CA SER A 89 -35.72 -29.01 -5.43
C SER A 89 -35.39 -27.96 -4.37
N GLY A 90 -35.39 -26.69 -4.76
CA GLY A 90 -35.10 -25.55 -3.88
C GLY A 90 -33.62 -25.33 -3.56
N LYS A 91 -32.71 -26.15 -4.08
CA LYS A 91 -31.26 -26.06 -3.82
C LYS A 91 -30.45 -25.71 -5.06
N TYR A 92 -29.21 -25.33 -4.82
CA TYR A 92 -28.27 -24.84 -5.83
C TYR A 92 -26.92 -25.53 -5.71
N ARG A 93 -26.17 -25.54 -6.81
CA ARG A 93 -24.77 -25.96 -6.87
C ARG A 93 -23.91 -24.78 -7.27
N MET A 94 -22.70 -24.73 -6.75
CA MET A 94 -21.73 -23.67 -7.02
C MET A 94 -20.47 -24.25 -7.65
N GLN A 95 -19.93 -23.59 -8.67
CA GLN A 95 -18.70 -23.99 -9.37
C GLN A 95 -17.78 -22.79 -9.53
N GLY A 96 -16.52 -22.93 -9.08
CA GLY A 96 -15.46 -21.94 -9.26
C GLY A 96 -14.64 -22.19 -10.53
N PRO A 97 -13.54 -21.46 -10.73
CA PRO A 97 -12.66 -21.64 -11.89
C PRO A 97 -11.73 -22.85 -11.75
N GLN A 98 -11.45 -23.31 -10.52
CA GLN A 98 -10.53 -24.40 -10.24
C GLN A 98 -11.15 -25.77 -10.51
N ALA A 99 -10.36 -26.68 -11.05
CA ALA A 99 -10.72 -28.08 -11.22
C ALA A 99 -9.49 -28.96 -10.93
N THR A 100 -9.68 -29.94 -10.04
CA THR A 100 -8.66 -30.93 -9.69
C THR A 100 -9.19 -32.34 -10.00
N THR A 101 -8.43 -33.36 -9.64
CA THR A 101 -8.88 -34.76 -9.71
C THR A 101 -10.06 -35.06 -8.78
N GLU A 102 -10.29 -34.21 -7.79
CA GLU A 102 -11.29 -34.33 -6.74
C GLU A 102 -12.61 -33.67 -7.16
N GLY A 103 -12.62 -32.91 -8.26
CA GLY A 103 -13.80 -32.27 -8.82
C GLY A 103 -13.62 -30.81 -9.18
N ARG A 104 -14.73 -30.06 -9.21
CA ARG A 104 -14.81 -28.66 -9.68
C ARG A 104 -15.89 -27.82 -8.99
N ASN A 105 -16.59 -28.40 -8.02
CA ASN A 105 -17.71 -27.77 -7.34
C ASN A 105 -17.25 -27.23 -5.98
N ILE A 106 -17.86 -26.12 -5.57
CA ILE A 106 -17.72 -25.59 -4.23
C ILE A 106 -18.65 -26.39 -3.31
N ALA A 107 -18.08 -27.17 -2.38
CA ALA A 107 -18.83 -28.09 -1.54
C ALA A 107 -18.16 -28.30 -0.18
N PHE A 108 -18.97 -28.63 0.83
CA PHE A 108 -18.44 -29.07 2.11
C PHE A 108 -17.93 -30.52 2.01
N GLY A 109 -16.66 -30.74 2.30
CA GLY A 109 -16.06 -32.08 2.30
C GLY A 109 -16.26 -32.76 3.65
N ARG A 110 -16.89 -33.93 3.66
CA ARG A 110 -17.09 -34.74 4.87
C ARG A 110 -15.90 -35.65 5.14
N ARG A 111 -15.83 -36.23 6.33
CA ARG A 111 -14.74 -37.16 6.67
C ARG A 111 -14.81 -38.45 5.87
N LYS A 112 -16.03 -38.92 5.57
CA LYS A 112 -16.25 -40.05 4.65
C LYS A 112 -15.89 -39.77 3.18
N ASP A 113 -15.64 -38.50 2.80
CA ASP A 113 -15.44 -38.09 1.40
C ASP A 113 -13.95 -38.01 0.98
N THR A 114 -13.00 -38.45 1.80
CA THR A 114 -11.57 -38.19 1.58
C THR A 114 -10.68 -39.40 1.90
N PRO A 115 -9.58 -39.67 1.14
CA PRO A 115 -8.66 -40.76 1.46
C PRO A 115 -7.79 -40.43 2.69
N GLY A 116 -7.52 -39.16 2.95
CA GLY A 116 -6.73 -38.69 4.08
C GLY A 116 -7.58 -38.40 5.32
N TYR A 117 -8.49 -39.32 5.68
CA TYR A 117 -9.51 -39.14 6.73
C TYR A 117 -8.94 -38.99 8.16
N THR A 118 -7.64 -39.16 8.36
CA THR A 118 -6.95 -38.92 9.63
C THR A 118 -6.52 -37.48 9.82
N ASP A 119 -6.38 -36.70 8.73
CA ASP A 119 -5.91 -35.32 8.77
C ASP A 119 -7.09 -34.35 8.55
N PRO A 120 -7.42 -33.50 9.53
CA PRO A 120 -8.54 -32.57 9.44
C PRO A 120 -8.43 -31.56 8.30
N ILE A 121 -7.25 -31.30 7.73
CA ILE A 121 -7.16 -30.39 6.57
C ILE A 121 -7.89 -30.94 5.32
N ASN A 122 -8.21 -32.25 5.32
CA ASN A 122 -8.82 -32.96 4.21
C ASN A 122 -10.35 -33.11 4.32
N TYR A 123 -10.96 -32.72 5.44
CA TYR A 123 -12.41 -32.78 5.66
C TYR A 123 -12.89 -31.65 6.57
N ASN A 124 -14.20 -31.52 6.76
CA ASN A 124 -14.81 -30.47 7.59
C ASN A 124 -14.50 -29.02 7.15
N HIS A 125 -14.19 -28.84 5.88
CA HIS A 125 -14.03 -27.54 5.24
C HIS A 125 -14.87 -27.47 3.96
N VAL A 126 -15.14 -26.26 3.48
CA VAL A 126 -15.64 -26.04 2.12
C VAL A 126 -14.44 -25.95 1.19
N TYR A 127 -14.46 -26.76 0.15
CA TYR A 127 -13.44 -26.81 -0.89
C TYR A 127 -14.05 -26.38 -2.22
N VAL A 128 -13.23 -25.88 -3.15
CA VAL A 128 -13.67 -25.45 -4.49
C VAL A 128 -13.55 -26.52 -5.56
N ASP A 129 -13.15 -27.74 -5.18
CA ASP A 129 -12.72 -28.79 -6.09
C ASP A 129 -13.38 -30.14 -5.78
N ARG A 130 -14.67 -30.16 -5.43
CA ARG A 130 -15.41 -31.38 -5.08
C ARG A 130 -16.38 -31.83 -6.16
N GLY A 131 -16.98 -33.00 -5.98
CA GLY A 131 -18.11 -33.51 -6.76
C GLY A 131 -17.80 -34.67 -7.71
N VAL A 132 -16.73 -35.42 -7.47
CA VAL A 132 -16.48 -36.71 -8.14
C VAL A 132 -17.12 -37.86 -7.38
N ASP A 133 -17.47 -38.92 -8.12
CA ASP A 133 -17.93 -40.17 -7.54
C ASP A 133 -16.75 -40.95 -6.96
N TYR A 134 -16.84 -41.27 -5.68
CA TYR A 134 -15.78 -41.90 -4.94
C TYR A 134 -16.07 -43.39 -4.75
N ASP A 135 -15.19 -44.22 -5.30
CA ASP A 135 -15.29 -45.68 -5.27
C ASP A 135 -14.52 -46.24 -4.07
N LEU A 136 -15.23 -46.77 -3.07
CA LEU A 136 -14.66 -47.28 -1.84
C LEU A 136 -13.73 -48.49 -2.09
N SER A 137 -13.90 -49.21 -3.21
CA SER A 137 -13.02 -50.33 -3.57
C SER A 137 -11.62 -49.87 -3.99
N LYS A 138 -11.49 -48.63 -4.46
CA LYS A 138 -10.21 -48.02 -4.87
C LYS A 138 -9.57 -47.21 -3.75
N THR A 139 -10.41 -46.63 -2.90
CA THR A 139 -10.02 -45.65 -1.90
C THR A 139 -10.78 -45.90 -0.61
N PRO A 140 -10.33 -46.90 0.18
CA PRO A 140 -11.00 -47.30 1.40
C PRO A 140 -11.10 -46.16 2.40
N ASN A 141 -12.26 -46.02 3.03
CA ASN A 141 -12.51 -45.05 4.09
C ASN A 141 -13.38 -45.71 5.18
N PRO A 142 -12.91 -45.82 6.43
CA PRO A 142 -13.63 -46.52 7.49
C PRO A 142 -14.86 -45.76 8.02
N TYR A 143 -15.10 -44.52 7.55
CA TYR A 143 -16.24 -43.69 7.96
C TYR A 143 -17.46 -43.84 7.03
N THR A 144 -17.40 -44.75 6.07
CA THR A 144 -18.54 -45.12 5.22
C THR A 144 -18.47 -46.57 4.79
N THR A 145 -19.64 -47.15 4.54
CA THR A 145 -19.81 -48.47 3.90
C THR A 145 -20.48 -48.34 2.53
N GLU A 146 -20.78 -47.12 2.09
CA GLU A 146 -21.31 -46.83 0.76
C GLU A 146 -20.24 -47.18 -0.29
N ALA A 147 -20.56 -48.11 -1.21
CA ALA A 147 -19.60 -48.54 -2.23
C ALA A 147 -19.20 -47.39 -3.17
N HIS A 148 -20.15 -46.49 -3.45
CA HIS A 148 -19.98 -45.30 -4.26
C HIS A 148 -20.70 -44.11 -3.61
N HIS A 149 -20.03 -42.97 -3.52
CA HIS A 149 -20.62 -41.72 -3.04
C HIS A 149 -19.90 -40.50 -3.59
N ILE A 150 -20.63 -39.39 -3.74
CA ILE A 150 -20.03 -38.12 -4.16
C ILE A 150 -19.17 -37.53 -3.03
N ASN A 151 -17.95 -37.09 -3.36
CA ASN A 151 -17.01 -36.51 -2.40
C ASN A 151 -17.36 -35.04 -2.01
N GLY A 152 -18.50 -34.85 -1.37
CA GLY A 152 -18.87 -33.56 -0.78
C GLY A 152 -20.36 -33.26 -0.87
N ILE A 153 -20.81 -32.34 -0.02
CA ILE A 153 -22.19 -31.85 -0.01
C ILE A 153 -22.32 -30.72 -1.05
N LEU A 154 -22.80 -31.08 -2.25
CA LEU A 154 -22.97 -30.15 -3.36
C LEU A 154 -24.20 -29.23 -3.24
N ASP A 155 -25.13 -29.60 -2.38
CA ASP A 155 -26.44 -28.99 -2.22
C ASP A 155 -26.39 -27.79 -1.26
N TRP A 156 -26.61 -26.60 -1.82
CA TRP A 156 -26.67 -25.34 -1.08
C TRP A 156 -28.07 -24.75 -1.07
N GLU A 157 -28.49 -24.21 0.07
CA GLU A 157 -29.69 -23.39 0.20
C GLU A 157 -29.32 -21.92 0.39
N PHE A 158 -29.95 -21.05 -0.41
CA PHE A 158 -29.85 -19.60 -0.30
C PHE A 158 -31.12 -19.07 0.35
N VAL A 159 -31.08 -18.84 1.66
CA VAL A 159 -32.24 -18.37 2.44
C VAL A 159 -32.18 -16.85 2.53
N GLU A 160 -33.12 -16.18 1.86
CA GLU A 160 -33.22 -14.72 1.89
C GLU A 160 -33.61 -14.23 3.30
N THR A 161 -32.99 -13.16 3.79
CA THR A 161 -33.26 -12.64 5.15
C THR A 161 -34.67 -12.12 5.34
N HIS A 162 -35.25 -11.56 4.28
CA HIS A 162 -36.66 -11.24 4.12
C HIS A 162 -36.94 -11.10 2.62
N SER A 163 -38.20 -11.25 2.20
CA SER A 163 -38.55 -11.21 0.78
C SER A 163 -38.01 -9.95 0.10
N GLY A 164 -37.25 -10.14 -0.99
CA GLY A 164 -36.70 -9.08 -1.82
C GLY A 164 -35.44 -8.39 -1.27
N SER A 165 -34.89 -8.82 -0.13
CA SER A 165 -33.67 -8.23 0.45
C SER A 165 -32.43 -8.45 -0.41
N LYS A 166 -32.42 -9.53 -1.21
CA LYS A 166 -31.28 -10.05 -1.96
C LYS A 166 -30.03 -10.25 -1.08
N THR A 167 -30.27 -10.45 0.21
CA THR A 167 -29.29 -10.80 1.25
C THR A 167 -29.59 -12.20 1.72
N TYR A 168 -28.58 -13.07 1.70
CA TYR A 168 -28.76 -14.50 1.92
C TYR A 168 -27.98 -14.99 3.12
N LYS A 169 -28.59 -15.92 3.84
CA LYS A 169 -27.88 -16.94 4.61
C LYS A 169 -27.66 -18.13 3.68
N ILE A 170 -26.41 -18.53 3.52
CA ILE A 170 -26.04 -19.68 2.68
C ILE A 170 -25.79 -20.86 3.61
N ARG A 171 -26.49 -21.98 3.38
CA ARG A 171 -26.40 -23.15 4.27
C ARG A 171 -26.39 -24.47 3.51
N PHE A 172 -25.94 -25.52 4.20
CA PHE A 172 -25.96 -26.90 3.75
C PHE A 172 -26.40 -27.82 4.90
N TYR A 173 -26.79 -29.06 4.59
CA TYR A 173 -27.11 -30.08 5.59
C TYR A 173 -26.09 -31.20 5.54
N ASN A 174 -25.44 -31.51 6.66
CA ASN A 174 -24.46 -32.58 6.80
C ASN A 174 -25.03 -33.77 7.58
N ASP A 175 -24.94 -34.95 7.00
CA ASP A 175 -25.42 -36.21 7.57
C ASP A 175 -24.45 -36.86 8.58
N GLU A 176 -23.21 -36.38 8.70
CA GLU A 176 -22.22 -36.89 9.66
C GLU A 176 -22.40 -36.30 11.08
N HIS A 177 -23.43 -36.76 11.80
CA HIS A 177 -23.75 -36.29 13.17
C HIS A 177 -22.61 -36.43 14.19
N ASN A 178 -21.77 -37.45 14.05
CA ASN A 178 -20.70 -37.76 15.01
C ASN A 178 -19.33 -37.16 14.64
N GLN A 179 -19.23 -36.32 13.60
CA GLN A 179 -17.97 -35.73 13.12
C GLN A 179 -17.86 -34.22 13.40
N GLY A 180 -18.65 -33.69 14.35
CA GLY A 180 -18.61 -32.31 14.82
C GLY A 180 -19.46 -31.30 14.01
N TYR A 181 -19.82 -31.63 12.76
CA TYR A 181 -20.53 -30.71 11.86
C TYR A 181 -21.89 -31.22 11.36
N GLY A 182 -22.52 -32.22 12.00
CA GLY A 182 -23.80 -32.76 11.52
C GLY A 182 -25.02 -31.87 11.77
N GLY A 183 -26.00 -31.96 10.87
CA GLY A 183 -27.17 -31.09 10.78
C GLY A 183 -26.96 -29.91 9.83
N THR A 184 -27.85 -28.91 9.91
CA THR A 184 -27.75 -27.69 9.12
C THR A 184 -26.56 -26.83 9.58
N ARG A 185 -25.79 -26.30 8.63
CA ARG A 185 -24.62 -25.46 8.86
C ARG A 185 -24.59 -24.26 7.92
N TYR A 186 -24.12 -23.13 8.41
CA TYR A 186 -24.12 -21.86 7.69
C TYR A 186 -22.73 -21.47 7.22
N LEU A 187 -22.63 -20.81 6.07
CA LEU A 187 -21.38 -20.23 5.61
C LEU A 187 -21.12 -18.92 6.36
N GLN A 188 -20.08 -18.88 7.19
CA GLN A 188 -19.69 -17.70 7.96
C GLN A 188 -18.26 -17.29 7.61
N MET A 189 -18.04 -16.01 7.31
CA MET A 189 -16.70 -15.47 7.08
C MET A 189 -16.19 -14.75 8.33
N LYS A 190 -15.15 -15.27 8.98
CA LYS A 190 -14.61 -14.66 10.20
C LYS A 190 -13.65 -13.53 9.85
N SER A 191 -13.87 -12.35 10.42
CA SER A 191 -12.91 -11.25 10.33
C SER A 191 -11.65 -11.58 11.16
N VAL A 192 -10.48 -11.43 10.54
CA VAL A 192 -9.17 -11.56 11.21
C VAL A 192 -8.37 -10.28 10.97
N GLY A 193 -8.58 -9.30 11.84
CA GLY A 193 -7.73 -8.12 12.01
C GLY A 193 -6.97 -7.66 10.75
N HIS A 194 -5.64 -7.79 10.78
CA HIS A 194 -4.73 -7.27 9.76
C HIS A 194 -4.33 -8.29 8.66
N SER A 195 -5.00 -9.46 8.56
CA SER A 195 -4.69 -10.42 7.48
C SER A 195 -5.41 -10.06 6.19
N ASN A 196 -4.75 -10.30 5.05
CA ASN A 196 -5.36 -10.15 3.73
C ASN A 196 -6.43 -11.22 3.46
N THR A 197 -6.43 -12.34 4.20
CA THR A 197 -7.38 -13.45 4.05
C THR A 197 -8.22 -13.65 5.32
N SER A 198 -9.47 -14.09 5.14
CA SER A 198 -10.38 -14.43 6.24
C SER A 198 -10.74 -15.92 6.22
N PRO A 199 -10.59 -16.68 7.31
CA PRO A 199 -11.02 -18.06 7.36
C PRO A 199 -12.55 -18.13 7.42
N LEU A 200 -13.08 -19.28 7.02
CA LEU A 200 -14.50 -19.58 7.15
C LEU A 200 -14.76 -20.49 8.35
N ALA A 201 -15.97 -20.34 8.88
CA ALA A 201 -16.53 -21.24 9.88
C ALA A 201 -17.93 -21.69 9.47
N TYR A 202 -18.40 -22.75 10.12
CA TYR A 202 -19.65 -23.41 9.81
C TYR A 202 -20.48 -23.62 11.09
N PRO A 203 -21.12 -22.58 11.64
CA PRO A 203 -21.91 -22.72 12.85
C PRO A 203 -23.24 -23.45 12.60
N ALA A 204 -23.77 -24.11 13.64
CA ALA A 204 -25.07 -24.78 13.63
C ALA A 204 -26.25 -23.81 13.80
N THR A 205 -25.97 -22.63 14.35
CA THR A 205 -26.93 -21.57 14.59
C THR A 205 -26.33 -20.23 14.19
N GLU A 206 -27.20 -19.30 13.82
CA GLU A 206 -26.82 -18.00 13.31
C GLU A 206 -27.81 -16.94 13.80
N SER A 207 -27.35 -15.70 13.96
CA SER A 207 -28.20 -14.56 14.29
C SER A 207 -28.35 -13.66 13.07
N ASN A 208 -29.53 -13.05 12.88
CA ASN A 208 -29.71 -12.00 11.88
C ASN A 208 -28.87 -10.75 12.17
N SER A 209 -28.43 -10.56 13.42
CA SER A 209 -27.50 -9.49 13.78
C SER A 209 -26.06 -9.79 13.38
N ASP A 210 -25.72 -11.06 13.11
CA ASP A 210 -24.38 -11.46 12.71
C ASP A 210 -24.18 -11.27 11.21
N LYS A 211 -23.68 -10.09 10.83
CA LYS A 211 -23.37 -9.77 9.44
C LYS A 211 -22.34 -10.72 8.81
N SER A 212 -21.54 -11.44 9.59
CA SER A 212 -20.54 -12.39 9.07
C SER A 212 -21.16 -13.64 8.42
N CYS A 213 -22.44 -13.92 8.69
CA CYS A 213 -23.22 -14.98 8.03
C CYS A 213 -24.07 -14.47 6.86
N LEU A 214 -24.02 -13.16 6.56
CA LEU A 214 -24.85 -12.54 5.53
C LEU A 214 -24.06 -12.34 4.24
N TRP A 215 -24.67 -12.75 3.13
CA TRP A 215 -24.03 -12.75 1.81
C TRP A 215 -24.89 -12.03 0.78
N LYS A 216 -24.22 -11.36 -0.15
CA LYS A 216 -24.80 -10.78 -1.36
C LYS A 216 -24.25 -11.50 -2.58
N ILE A 217 -25.11 -11.74 -3.57
CA ILE A 217 -24.68 -12.23 -4.88
C ILE A 217 -24.39 -11.00 -5.75
N VAL A 218 -23.12 -10.74 -6.02
CA VAL A 218 -22.65 -9.66 -6.90
C VAL A 218 -22.35 -10.26 -8.26
N THR A 219 -22.89 -9.72 -9.33
CA THR A 219 -22.63 -10.23 -10.69
C THR A 219 -21.45 -9.52 -11.34
N LYS A 220 -20.87 -10.12 -12.38
CA LYS A 220 -19.88 -9.42 -13.22
C LYS A 220 -20.46 -8.16 -13.85
N ALA A 221 -21.76 -8.13 -14.16
CA ALA A 221 -22.46 -6.92 -14.59
C ALA A 221 -22.40 -5.80 -13.55
N ASP A 222 -22.60 -6.12 -12.26
CA ASP A 222 -22.49 -5.12 -11.17
C ASP A 222 -21.06 -4.58 -11.04
N LEU A 223 -20.06 -5.47 -11.13
CA LEU A 223 -18.64 -5.05 -11.10
C LEU A 223 -18.31 -4.13 -12.28
N LYS A 224 -18.81 -4.43 -13.49
CA LYS A 224 -18.65 -3.56 -14.67
C LYS A 224 -19.39 -2.23 -14.53
N ALA A 225 -20.58 -2.24 -13.94
CA ALA A 225 -21.37 -1.04 -13.70
C ALA A 225 -20.73 -0.10 -12.66
N ALA A 226 -19.90 -0.64 -11.75
CA ALA A 226 -19.19 0.13 -10.75
C ALA A 226 -18.12 1.08 -11.34
N PHE A 227 -17.69 0.90 -12.60
CA PHE A 227 -16.70 1.78 -13.23
C PHE A 227 -17.31 3.16 -13.51
N LYS A 228 -17.18 4.10 -12.58
CA LYS A 228 -17.66 5.48 -12.72
C LYS A 228 -16.56 6.41 -13.23
N GLU A 229 -16.85 7.24 -14.22
CA GLU A 229 -15.89 8.27 -14.70
C GLU A 229 -15.58 9.30 -13.59
N GLN A 230 -16.56 9.59 -12.73
CA GLN A 230 -16.43 10.43 -11.55
C GLN A 230 -17.13 9.76 -10.36
N TYR A 231 -16.49 9.76 -9.21
CA TYR A 231 -16.97 9.08 -8.00
C TYR A 231 -16.71 9.93 -6.75
N ALA A 232 -17.41 9.60 -5.67
CA ALA A 232 -17.36 10.39 -4.44
C ALA A 232 -16.07 10.13 -3.64
N THR A 233 -15.65 11.08 -2.80
CA THR A 233 -14.41 10.95 -2.03
C THR A 233 -14.42 9.83 -0.99
N ASP A 234 -15.61 9.40 -0.57
CA ASP A 234 -15.85 8.30 0.36
C ASP A 234 -16.06 6.96 -0.36
N GLU A 235 -15.90 6.95 -1.70
CA GLU A 235 -15.85 5.75 -2.52
C GLU A 235 -14.37 5.41 -2.85
N ALA A 236 -13.99 4.14 -2.72
CA ALA A 236 -12.75 3.58 -3.24
C ALA A 236 -12.83 3.45 -4.77
N PRO A 237 -11.70 3.38 -5.48
CA PRO A 237 -11.64 2.93 -6.88
C PRO A 237 -12.44 1.64 -7.16
N ALA A 238 -13.01 1.52 -8.35
CA ALA A 238 -13.75 0.31 -8.72
C ALA A 238 -12.77 -0.87 -8.90
N ASN A 239 -13.05 -2.00 -8.26
CA ASN A 239 -12.20 -3.18 -8.39
C ASN A 239 -12.31 -3.76 -9.82
N ALA A 240 -11.18 -3.72 -10.54
CA ALA A 240 -11.02 -4.23 -11.90
C ALA A 240 -10.15 -5.50 -11.95
N THR A 241 -9.79 -6.06 -10.78
CA THR A 241 -8.85 -7.19 -10.67
C THR A 241 -9.40 -8.47 -11.29
N PHE A 242 -10.72 -8.59 -11.44
CA PHE A 242 -11.36 -9.69 -12.17
C PHE A 242 -10.99 -9.73 -13.67
N LEU A 243 -10.28 -8.72 -14.19
CA LEU A 243 -9.70 -8.70 -15.53
C LEU A 243 -8.29 -9.31 -15.59
N ILE A 244 -7.67 -9.56 -14.43
CA ILE A 244 -6.35 -10.19 -14.32
C ILE A 244 -6.55 -11.69 -14.09
N TYR A 245 -5.77 -12.47 -14.81
CA TYR A 245 -5.64 -13.92 -14.68
C TYR A 245 -4.62 -14.29 -13.61
N ASP A 246 -4.92 -15.30 -12.79
CA ASP A 246 -4.03 -15.83 -11.74
C ASP A 246 -3.24 -14.74 -10.98
N GLN A 247 -3.97 -13.77 -10.46
CA GLN A 247 -3.43 -12.58 -9.81
C GLN A 247 -2.70 -12.86 -8.49
N ASN A 248 -2.95 -14.03 -7.90
CA ASN A 248 -2.39 -14.49 -6.62
C ASN A 248 -1.47 -15.71 -6.79
N PHE A 249 -1.09 -16.05 -8.04
CA PHE A 249 -0.21 -17.19 -8.35
C PHE A 249 -0.61 -18.48 -7.63
N ILE A 250 -1.91 -18.78 -7.67
CA ILE A 250 -2.52 -19.84 -6.88
C ILE A 250 -2.00 -21.18 -7.38
N ARG A 251 -1.73 -22.09 -6.43
CA ARG A 251 -1.31 -23.45 -6.74
C ARG A 251 -2.23 -24.09 -7.79
N GLY A 252 -1.62 -24.53 -8.89
CA GLY A 252 -2.29 -25.34 -9.89
C GLY A 252 -3.29 -24.58 -10.76
N ASP A 253 -3.29 -23.24 -10.69
CA ASP A 253 -4.07 -22.44 -11.61
C ASP A 253 -3.43 -22.47 -13.01
N LYS A 254 -4.18 -22.98 -14.00
CA LYS A 254 -3.74 -23.01 -15.40
C LYS A 254 -3.50 -21.61 -15.97
N ASP A 255 -4.19 -20.61 -15.43
CA ASP A 255 -4.10 -19.24 -15.91
C ASP A 255 -2.75 -18.60 -15.54
N VAL A 256 -1.88 -19.28 -14.77
CA VAL A 256 -0.47 -18.94 -14.61
C VAL A 256 0.25 -18.81 -15.96
N GLU A 257 -0.17 -19.55 -17.00
CA GLU A 257 0.39 -19.47 -18.35
C GLU A 257 0.10 -18.14 -19.06
N LYS A 258 -0.84 -17.33 -18.53
CA LYS A 258 -1.09 -15.96 -19.01
C LYS A 258 -0.01 -14.98 -18.56
N TRP A 259 0.84 -15.36 -17.61
CA TRP A 259 2.01 -14.60 -17.20
C TRP A 259 3.23 -15.03 -18.02
N HIS A 260 3.58 -14.21 -19.00
CA HIS A 260 4.63 -14.52 -19.95
C HIS A 260 6.00 -14.03 -19.47
N ALA A 261 6.87 -14.98 -19.13
CA ALA A 261 8.28 -14.73 -18.90
C ALA A 261 9.03 -14.51 -20.23
N SER A 262 9.86 -13.48 -20.30
CA SER A 262 10.55 -13.04 -21.54
C SER A 262 11.93 -12.46 -21.25
N ASN A 263 12.67 -12.11 -22.32
CA ASN A 263 13.99 -11.49 -22.29
C ASN A 263 15.08 -12.32 -21.58
N GLY A 264 14.99 -13.64 -21.69
CA GLY A 264 16.02 -14.56 -21.20
C GLY A 264 15.65 -15.29 -19.92
N LEU A 265 14.53 -14.96 -19.25
CA LEU A 265 14.03 -15.78 -18.16
C LEU A 265 13.69 -17.20 -18.64
N THR A 266 14.05 -18.20 -17.84
CA THR A 266 13.87 -19.62 -18.15
C THR A 266 13.18 -20.33 -17.00
N TRP A 267 12.36 -21.32 -17.34
CA TRP A 267 11.53 -22.07 -16.41
C TRP A 267 11.11 -23.41 -17.03
N ALA A 268 10.67 -24.35 -16.21
CA ALA A 268 9.98 -25.56 -16.66
C ALA A 268 9.03 -26.07 -15.57
N TYR A 269 8.04 -26.84 -15.98
CA TYR A 269 7.20 -27.59 -15.05
C TYR A 269 7.94 -28.82 -14.50
N ALA A 270 7.78 -29.08 -13.21
CA ALA A 270 8.04 -30.39 -12.62
C ALA A 270 6.86 -31.34 -12.92
N ASN A 271 5.64 -30.81 -12.95
CA ASN A 271 4.43 -31.51 -13.34
C ASN A 271 3.54 -30.55 -14.15
N ALA A 272 3.49 -30.75 -15.46
CA ALA A 272 2.75 -29.86 -16.37
C ALA A 272 1.23 -29.99 -16.23
N GLN A 273 0.72 -31.19 -15.95
CA GLN A 273 -0.71 -31.44 -15.77
C GLN A 273 -1.27 -30.74 -14.53
N ALA A 274 -0.43 -30.55 -13.51
CA ALA A 274 -0.78 -29.85 -12.28
C ALA A 274 -0.25 -28.40 -12.23
N TYR A 275 0.33 -27.89 -13.32
CA TYR A 275 0.93 -26.55 -13.40
C TYR A 275 1.93 -26.24 -12.28
N LEU A 276 2.72 -27.24 -11.85
CA LEU A 276 3.71 -27.10 -10.78
C LEU A 276 5.12 -26.87 -11.35
N PHE A 277 5.75 -25.77 -10.98
CA PHE A 277 7.07 -25.37 -11.48
C PHE A 277 8.19 -26.14 -10.79
N ASN A 278 9.31 -26.35 -11.48
CA ASN A 278 10.50 -27.00 -10.94
C ASN A 278 11.44 -25.96 -10.29
N PRO A 279 11.62 -25.95 -8.95
CA PRO A 279 12.51 -25.03 -8.28
C PRO A 279 13.99 -25.45 -8.34
N ALA A 280 14.29 -26.73 -8.60
CA ALA A 280 15.57 -27.37 -8.28
C ALA A 280 16.65 -27.25 -9.35
N ASN A 281 16.31 -26.78 -10.55
CA ASN A 281 17.29 -26.60 -11.62
C ASN A 281 17.84 -25.17 -11.62
N ALA A 282 19.17 -25.03 -11.53
CA ALA A 282 19.84 -23.73 -11.56
C ALA A 282 19.64 -22.94 -12.88
N ASN A 283 19.24 -23.62 -13.95
CA ASN A 283 18.87 -22.97 -15.21
C ASN A 283 17.45 -22.40 -15.21
N TYR A 284 16.61 -22.66 -14.21
CA TYR A 284 15.24 -22.15 -14.13
C TYR A 284 15.16 -20.97 -13.17
N THR A 285 15.37 -19.78 -13.71
CA THR A 285 15.40 -18.54 -12.93
C THR A 285 14.02 -18.02 -12.59
N TYR A 286 13.02 -18.23 -13.46
CA TYR A 286 11.61 -17.93 -13.17
C TYR A 286 10.93 -19.14 -12.50
N TYR A 287 10.21 -18.89 -11.41
CA TYR A 287 9.56 -19.92 -10.61
C TYR A 287 8.26 -19.38 -9.98
N VAL A 288 7.21 -20.19 -10.03
CA VAL A 288 5.95 -19.91 -9.34
C VAL A 288 5.61 -21.07 -8.40
N GLY A 289 5.32 -20.76 -7.14
CA GLY A 289 4.90 -21.74 -6.15
C GLY A 289 5.50 -21.51 -4.76
N ASN A 290 5.33 -22.49 -3.89
CA ASN A 290 5.71 -22.46 -2.47
C ASN A 290 6.91 -23.35 -2.13
N GLY A 291 7.61 -23.89 -3.13
CA GLY A 291 8.74 -24.82 -3.00
C GLY A 291 8.39 -26.29 -3.21
N ALA A 292 7.11 -26.69 -3.12
CA ALA A 292 6.71 -28.08 -3.36
C ALA A 292 6.40 -28.35 -4.83
N ILE A 293 6.73 -29.56 -5.30
CA ILE A 293 6.55 -29.99 -6.70
C ILE A 293 5.54 -31.13 -6.88
N SER A 294 4.91 -31.56 -5.80
CA SER A 294 3.94 -32.65 -5.78
C SER A 294 2.80 -32.35 -4.81
N SER A 295 1.67 -33.06 -4.99
CA SER A 295 0.54 -33.03 -4.06
C SER A 295 0.91 -33.78 -2.78
N ASN A 296 1.55 -33.09 -1.84
CA ASN A 296 1.94 -33.62 -0.54
C ASN A 296 1.45 -32.71 0.60
N TYR A 297 1.62 -33.12 1.85
CA TYR A 297 1.13 -32.36 3.01
C TYR A 297 1.85 -31.01 3.22
N TYR A 298 3.09 -30.85 2.74
CA TYR A 298 3.73 -29.54 2.74
C TYR A 298 2.99 -28.58 1.81
N MET A 299 2.76 -29.02 0.57
CA MET A 299 1.95 -28.28 -0.39
C MET A 299 0.58 -27.96 0.20
N ALA A 300 -0.06 -28.94 0.85
CA ALA A 300 -1.36 -28.75 1.49
C ALA A 300 -1.36 -27.60 2.51
N ASN A 301 -0.37 -27.56 3.40
CA ASN A 301 -0.33 -26.57 4.48
C ASN A 301 0.06 -25.16 4.01
N TYR A 302 0.83 -25.05 2.92
CA TYR A 302 1.37 -23.77 2.45
C TYR A 302 0.91 -23.35 1.05
N ALA A 303 -0.09 -23.99 0.47
CA ALA A 303 -0.57 -23.65 -0.88
C ALA A 303 -1.09 -22.21 -0.99
N GLY A 304 -1.64 -21.66 0.10
CA GLY A 304 -2.04 -20.25 0.22
C GLY A 304 -0.91 -19.24 0.22
N TYR A 305 0.34 -19.70 0.28
CA TYR A 305 1.53 -18.87 0.36
C TYR A 305 2.42 -19.07 -0.87
N SER A 306 1.81 -19.20 -2.04
CA SER A 306 2.52 -19.31 -3.32
C SER A 306 2.91 -17.92 -3.82
N THR A 307 4.07 -17.79 -4.46
CA THR A 307 4.53 -16.52 -5.04
C THR A 307 5.14 -16.75 -6.42
N ALA A 308 5.26 -15.67 -7.20
CA ALA A 308 6.08 -15.65 -8.40
C ALA A 308 7.46 -15.04 -8.12
N ASN A 309 8.48 -15.58 -8.76
CA ASN A 309 9.87 -15.36 -8.38
C ASN A 309 10.80 -15.30 -9.60
N VAL A 310 11.79 -14.41 -9.56
CA VAL A 310 13.01 -14.50 -10.38
C VAL A 310 14.21 -14.61 -9.46
N ARG A 311 14.95 -15.70 -9.62
CA ARG A 311 16.06 -16.10 -8.75
C ARG A 311 17.32 -16.20 -9.59
N ASN A 312 18.39 -15.54 -9.18
CA ASN A 312 19.70 -15.77 -9.77
C ASN A 312 20.35 -16.96 -9.08
N LEU A 313 20.29 -18.12 -9.73
CA LEU A 313 20.86 -19.37 -9.23
C LEU A 313 22.29 -19.61 -9.75
N GLY A 314 23.00 -18.53 -10.12
CA GLY A 314 24.31 -18.58 -10.77
C GLY A 314 24.27 -18.34 -12.28
N ASN A 315 23.07 -18.29 -12.88
CA ASN A 315 22.88 -18.05 -14.31
C ASN A 315 22.54 -16.58 -14.61
N ASN A 316 23.55 -15.71 -14.56
CA ASN A 316 23.40 -14.26 -14.75
C ASN A 316 22.70 -13.88 -16.08
N GLY A 317 22.99 -14.62 -17.16
CA GLY A 317 22.41 -14.38 -18.49
C GLY A 317 20.91 -14.71 -18.58
N LYS A 318 20.35 -15.37 -17.56
CA LYS A 318 18.94 -15.76 -17.48
C LYS A 318 18.22 -15.17 -16.27
N ALA A 319 18.88 -14.34 -15.46
CA ALA A 319 18.32 -13.73 -14.24
C ALA A 319 17.76 -12.31 -14.44
N ASN A 320 17.68 -11.85 -15.70
CA ASN A 320 17.20 -10.54 -16.09
C ASN A 320 16.11 -10.72 -17.15
N GLY A 321 15.04 -9.93 -17.08
CA GLY A 321 13.94 -10.02 -18.05
C GLY A 321 12.63 -9.47 -17.53
N LYS A 322 11.51 -9.96 -18.07
CA LYS A 322 10.16 -9.49 -17.72
C LYS A 322 9.20 -10.64 -17.56
N VAL A 323 8.29 -10.54 -16.59
CA VAL A 323 7.10 -11.37 -16.49
C VAL A 323 5.90 -10.45 -16.70
N THR A 324 5.11 -10.70 -17.75
CA THR A 324 4.08 -9.77 -18.24
C THR A 324 2.76 -10.48 -18.43
N GLN A 325 1.66 -9.84 -18.04
CA GLN A 325 0.31 -10.22 -18.48
C GLN A 325 -0.33 -9.06 -19.24
N GLN A 326 -1.03 -9.39 -20.33
CA GLN A 326 -1.85 -8.45 -21.07
C GLN A 326 -3.28 -8.45 -20.51
N VAL A 327 -3.76 -7.28 -20.10
CA VAL A 327 -5.12 -7.07 -19.62
C VAL A 327 -5.89 -6.22 -20.63
N VAL A 328 -7.11 -6.64 -20.98
CA VAL A 328 -8.02 -5.81 -21.79
C VAL A 328 -8.86 -4.95 -20.86
N THR A 329 -8.65 -3.65 -20.90
CA THR A 329 -9.37 -2.69 -20.04
C THR A 329 -10.80 -2.46 -20.51
N LEU A 330 -11.68 -2.00 -19.62
CA LEU A 330 -13.10 -1.78 -19.96
C LEU A 330 -13.39 -0.35 -20.40
N LYS A 331 -12.84 0.63 -19.68
CA LYS A 331 -13.07 2.06 -19.92
C LYS A 331 -11.76 2.83 -20.02
N LYS A 332 -11.77 3.93 -20.77
CA LYS A 332 -10.76 5.00 -20.69
C LYS A 332 -10.71 5.56 -19.27
N GLY A 333 -9.55 6.07 -18.88
CA GLY A 333 -9.34 6.71 -17.58
C GLY A 333 -8.12 6.18 -16.86
N TRP A 334 -7.96 6.60 -15.61
CA TRP A 334 -6.87 6.17 -14.74
C TRP A 334 -7.14 4.77 -14.19
N TYR A 335 -6.09 3.97 -14.14
CA TYR A 335 -6.05 2.68 -13.47
C TYR A 335 -4.90 2.67 -12.46
N ARG A 336 -5.17 2.13 -11.28
CA ARG A 336 -4.16 1.81 -10.28
C ARG A 336 -3.78 0.35 -10.44
N VAL A 337 -2.49 0.08 -10.65
CA VAL A 337 -1.92 -1.26 -10.65
C VAL A 337 -1.06 -1.39 -9.42
N SER A 338 -1.29 -2.43 -8.63
CA SER A 338 -0.48 -2.72 -7.44
C SER A 338 -0.09 -4.19 -7.35
N CYS A 339 0.98 -4.48 -6.62
CA CYS A 339 1.35 -5.83 -6.20
C CYS A 339 2.10 -5.80 -4.86
N ASN A 340 2.06 -6.90 -4.12
CA ASN A 340 3.04 -7.13 -3.06
C ASN A 340 4.34 -7.64 -3.69
N GLY A 341 5.49 -7.09 -3.31
CA GLY A 341 6.76 -7.60 -3.84
C GLY A 341 7.99 -6.83 -3.42
N PHE A 342 9.13 -7.52 -3.51
CA PHE A 342 10.45 -6.96 -3.23
C PHE A 342 11.51 -7.46 -4.19
N TYR A 343 12.66 -6.81 -4.15
CA TYR A 343 13.92 -7.38 -4.63
C TYR A 343 14.99 -7.38 -3.53
N ASN A 344 15.88 -8.37 -3.56
CA ASN A 344 17.05 -8.47 -2.71
C ASN A 344 18.31 -8.58 -3.57
N ALA A 345 19.10 -7.50 -3.60
CA ALA A 345 20.36 -7.45 -4.30
C ALA A 345 21.49 -7.89 -3.36
N ILE A 346 22.21 -8.95 -3.72
CA ILE A 346 23.40 -9.36 -2.97
C ILE A 346 24.49 -8.31 -3.15
N SER A 347 25.27 -8.04 -2.09
CA SER A 347 26.36 -7.06 -2.09
C SER A 347 27.15 -7.10 -3.40
N GLY A 348 27.27 -5.95 -4.08
CA GLY A 348 27.95 -5.78 -5.36
C GLY A 348 27.16 -6.21 -6.60
N SER A 349 25.90 -6.65 -6.46
CA SER A 349 24.93 -6.75 -7.55
C SER A 349 24.32 -5.37 -7.85
N GLN A 350 23.83 -5.21 -9.08
CA GLN A 350 23.09 -4.00 -9.51
C GLN A 350 21.59 -4.29 -9.67
N LEU A 351 21.10 -5.40 -9.07
CA LEU A 351 19.72 -5.83 -9.19
C LEU A 351 18.76 -4.67 -8.84
N LYS A 352 17.87 -4.39 -9.78
CA LYS A 352 16.70 -3.53 -9.61
C LYS A 352 15.51 -4.17 -10.31
N SER A 353 14.43 -4.33 -9.56
CA SER A 353 13.17 -4.82 -10.08
C SER A 353 12.11 -3.75 -10.01
N LYS A 354 11.24 -3.70 -11.01
CA LYS A 354 10.21 -2.66 -11.16
C LYS A 354 8.85 -3.28 -11.45
N LEU A 355 7.83 -2.79 -10.76
CA LEU A 355 6.44 -2.92 -11.21
C LEU A 355 6.25 -1.97 -12.41
N PHE A 356 5.62 -2.46 -13.48
CA PHE A 356 5.28 -1.64 -14.64
C PHE A 356 3.83 -1.83 -15.08
N ALA A 357 3.31 -0.80 -15.76
CA ALA A 357 2.03 -0.80 -16.44
C ALA A 357 2.17 0.02 -17.73
N LYS A 358 1.91 -0.61 -18.89
CA LYS A 358 2.16 -0.02 -20.22
C LYS A 358 0.98 -0.26 -21.14
N VAL A 359 0.36 0.81 -21.62
CA VAL A 359 -0.71 0.72 -22.61
C VAL A 359 -0.10 0.53 -23.98
N GLN A 360 -0.56 -0.50 -24.70
CA GLN A 360 -0.09 -0.78 -26.05
C GLN A 360 -0.51 0.33 -27.03
N GLY A 361 0.39 0.71 -27.94
CA GLY A 361 0.10 1.67 -29.01
C GLY A 361 0.18 3.15 -28.59
N THR A 362 0.57 3.46 -27.35
CA THR A 362 0.85 4.84 -26.92
C THR A 362 2.27 4.96 -26.35
N THR A 363 2.88 6.12 -26.59
CA THR A 363 4.19 6.50 -26.03
C THR A 363 4.08 7.51 -24.90
N ASP A 364 2.86 7.90 -24.51
CA ASP A 364 2.65 8.85 -23.43
C ASP A 364 3.21 8.29 -22.13
N ALA A 365 4.02 9.09 -21.44
CA ALA A 365 4.74 8.62 -20.25
C ALA A 365 3.80 8.25 -19.10
N PHE A 366 2.65 8.92 -19.00
CA PHE A 366 1.61 8.62 -18.02
C PHE A 366 0.75 7.39 -18.39
N SER A 367 0.90 6.87 -19.62
CA SER A 367 0.35 5.58 -20.06
C SER A 367 1.41 4.46 -20.07
N ASN A 368 2.66 4.79 -19.73
CA ASN A 368 3.81 3.88 -19.72
C ASN A 368 4.64 4.09 -18.45
N VAL A 369 4.10 3.64 -17.33
CA VAL A 369 4.63 3.95 -15.99
C VAL A 369 5.36 2.76 -15.38
N SER A 370 6.29 3.05 -14.48
CA SER A 370 6.94 2.04 -13.65
C SER A 370 7.41 2.61 -12.32
N THR A 371 7.60 1.75 -11.33
CA THR A 371 8.24 2.08 -10.04
C THR A 371 9.15 0.95 -9.64
N SER A 372 10.27 1.24 -8.98
CA SER A 372 11.04 0.21 -8.29
C SER A 372 10.16 -0.50 -7.27
N LEU A 373 10.35 -1.82 -7.18
CA LEU A 373 9.82 -2.59 -6.06
C LEU A 373 10.55 -2.20 -4.77
N ASN A 374 9.93 -2.50 -3.65
CA ASN A 374 10.54 -2.38 -2.33
C ASN A 374 11.82 -3.25 -2.22
N VAL A 375 12.75 -2.83 -1.36
CA VAL A 375 13.94 -3.61 -1.03
C VAL A 375 13.58 -4.57 0.09
N PHE A 376 14.02 -5.82 0.00
CA PHE A 376 13.84 -6.81 1.06
C PHE A 376 14.48 -6.33 2.37
N ALA A 377 13.68 -6.26 3.43
CA ALA A 377 14.10 -5.74 4.74
C ALA A 377 14.79 -6.80 5.62
N HIS A 378 15.05 -7.99 5.07
CA HIS A 378 15.77 -9.08 5.73
C HIS A 378 15.08 -9.61 7.00
N GLU A 379 13.75 -9.68 6.99
CA GLU A 379 12.95 -10.36 8.02
C GLU A 379 13.29 -11.85 8.13
N PHE A 380 13.91 -12.39 7.08
CA PHE A 380 14.46 -13.73 7.08
C PHE A 380 15.69 -13.91 6.21
N CYS A 381 16.46 -14.96 6.51
CA CYS A 381 17.60 -15.40 5.73
C CYS A 381 17.22 -16.54 4.77
N TYR A 382 17.95 -16.64 3.67
CA TYR A 382 17.86 -17.76 2.72
C TYR A 382 19.23 -18.01 2.07
N THR A 383 19.42 -19.25 1.63
CA THR A 383 20.61 -19.71 0.90
C THR A 383 20.28 -20.06 -0.54
N LEU A 384 21.29 -20.37 -1.36
CA LEU A 384 21.04 -20.91 -2.69
C LEU A 384 20.33 -22.27 -2.60
N ALA A 385 20.71 -23.10 -1.63
CA ALA A 385 20.12 -24.42 -1.42
C ALA A 385 18.63 -24.30 -1.10
N ASP A 386 18.23 -23.37 -0.23
CA ASP A 386 16.82 -23.14 0.11
C ASP A 386 15.99 -22.74 -1.11
N LEU A 387 16.56 -21.92 -2.01
CA LEU A 387 15.89 -21.54 -3.23
C LEU A 387 15.72 -22.72 -4.19
N MET A 388 16.65 -23.67 -4.21
CA MET A 388 16.61 -24.84 -5.11
C MET A 388 15.93 -26.06 -4.48
N HIS A 389 15.63 -26.02 -3.18
CA HIS A 389 15.08 -27.17 -2.47
C HIS A 389 13.65 -27.46 -2.93
N ALA A 390 13.36 -28.74 -3.16
CA ALA A 390 12.01 -29.22 -3.41
C ALA A 390 11.40 -29.67 -2.08
N TYR A 391 10.45 -28.88 -1.57
CA TYR A 391 9.92 -29.06 -0.23
C TYR A 391 8.86 -30.17 -0.19
N ASP A 392 8.90 -31.00 0.85
CA ASP A 392 8.00 -32.14 1.02
C ASP A 392 7.52 -32.36 2.47
N ALA A 393 6.83 -33.48 2.69
CA ALA A 393 6.25 -33.81 4.00
C ALA A 393 7.29 -33.90 5.13
N SER A 394 8.55 -34.23 4.82
CA SER A 394 9.63 -34.26 5.81
C SER A 394 9.99 -32.84 6.28
N ASP A 395 10.02 -31.87 5.37
CA ASP A 395 10.23 -30.45 5.70
C ASP A 395 9.10 -29.93 6.59
N LEU A 396 7.85 -30.32 6.32
CA LEU A 396 6.71 -29.97 7.16
C LEU A 396 6.89 -30.51 8.58
N ALA A 397 7.26 -31.79 8.72
CA ALA A 397 7.49 -32.41 10.02
C ALA A 397 8.62 -31.71 10.81
N GLN A 398 9.64 -31.23 10.10
CA GLN A 398 10.76 -30.47 10.68
C GLN A 398 10.46 -28.97 10.85
N LYS A 399 9.27 -28.51 10.44
CA LYS A 399 8.88 -27.08 10.41
C LYS A 399 9.84 -26.23 9.57
N HIS A 400 10.43 -26.81 8.54
CA HIS A 400 11.31 -26.13 7.60
C HIS A 400 10.47 -25.45 6.51
N ILE A 401 10.26 -24.13 6.64
CA ILE A 401 9.42 -23.35 5.73
C ILE A 401 10.28 -22.74 4.61
N SER A 402 9.80 -22.82 3.37
CA SER A 402 10.49 -22.31 2.20
C SER A 402 10.59 -20.79 2.24
N PRO A 403 11.64 -20.21 1.65
CA PRO A 403 11.74 -18.75 1.53
C PRO A 403 10.55 -18.15 0.77
N TYR A 404 9.95 -18.88 -0.17
CA TYR A 404 8.76 -18.45 -0.92
C TYR A 404 7.54 -18.27 -0.01
N SER A 405 7.23 -19.29 0.79
CA SER A 405 6.11 -19.23 1.74
C SER A 405 6.34 -18.16 2.79
N ARG A 406 7.58 -17.97 3.27
CA ARG A 406 7.92 -16.90 4.22
C ARG A 406 7.70 -15.52 3.61
N ALA A 407 8.05 -15.30 2.34
CA ALA A 407 7.78 -14.04 1.65
C ALA A 407 6.28 -13.74 1.57
N ALA A 408 5.46 -14.72 1.16
CA ALA A 408 4.00 -14.55 1.13
C ALA A 408 3.41 -14.28 2.52
N MET A 409 3.93 -14.91 3.57
CA MET A 409 3.53 -14.62 4.96
C MET A 409 3.87 -13.18 5.39
N GLU A 410 4.93 -12.56 4.87
CA GLU A 410 5.20 -11.13 5.10
C GLU A 410 4.25 -10.24 4.28
N PHE A 411 3.89 -10.64 3.05
CA PHE A 411 2.90 -9.93 2.23
C PHE A 411 1.51 -9.91 2.88
N GLU A 412 1.13 -11.02 3.53
CA GLU A 412 -0.11 -11.15 4.33
C GLU A 412 -0.21 -10.15 5.49
N LYS A 413 0.93 -9.66 6.01
CA LYS A 413 0.99 -8.63 7.07
C LYS A 413 0.80 -7.20 6.54
N GLY A 414 0.59 -7.04 5.23
CA GLY A 414 0.45 -5.74 4.56
C GLY A 414 1.77 -5.12 4.09
N SER A 415 2.91 -5.79 4.27
CA SER A 415 4.22 -5.29 3.85
C SER A 415 4.41 -5.35 2.32
N TYR A 416 5.41 -4.62 1.84
CA TYR A 416 5.88 -4.69 0.46
C TYR A 416 4.87 -4.25 -0.61
N ASN A 417 3.98 -3.31 -0.30
CA ASN A 417 3.04 -2.78 -1.28
C ASN A 417 3.74 -1.88 -2.31
N ASN A 418 3.52 -2.14 -3.60
CA ASN A 418 4.02 -1.35 -4.71
C ASN A 418 2.87 -0.93 -5.59
N THR A 419 2.83 0.33 -6.01
CA THR A 419 1.72 0.88 -6.80
C THR A 419 2.22 1.81 -7.90
N VAL A 420 1.56 1.74 -9.06
CA VAL A 420 1.66 2.71 -10.16
C VAL A 420 0.26 3.14 -10.63
N LEU A 421 0.17 4.35 -11.18
CA LEU A 421 -1.04 4.89 -11.80
C LEU A 421 -0.79 5.08 -13.29
N VAL A 422 -1.61 4.46 -14.12
CA VAL A 422 -1.51 4.46 -15.57
C VAL A 422 -2.79 5.03 -16.17
N PHE A 423 -2.68 5.92 -17.15
CA PHE A 423 -3.83 6.39 -17.90
C PHE A 423 -4.06 5.50 -19.12
N VAL A 424 -5.30 5.07 -19.30
CA VAL A 424 -5.78 4.34 -20.46
C VAL A 424 -6.53 5.30 -21.37
N PRO A 425 -6.09 5.51 -22.62
CA PRO A 425 -6.61 6.57 -23.49
C PRO A 425 -7.97 6.23 -24.11
N THR A 426 -8.28 4.95 -24.30
CA THR A 426 -9.51 4.50 -24.96
C THR A 426 -10.09 3.26 -24.27
N ASP A 427 -11.41 3.11 -24.32
CA ASP A 427 -12.11 1.90 -23.90
C ASP A 427 -11.55 0.67 -24.64
N GLY A 428 -11.46 -0.48 -23.97
CA GLY A 428 -10.97 -1.71 -24.61
C GLY A 428 -9.46 -1.77 -24.86
N ALA A 429 -8.68 -0.74 -24.49
CA ALA A 429 -7.25 -0.74 -24.74
C ALA A 429 -6.54 -1.86 -23.95
N LYS A 430 -5.44 -2.36 -24.54
CA LYS A 430 -4.60 -3.40 -23.95
C LYS A 430 -3.56 -2.76 -23.03
N LEU A 431 -3.56 -3.20 -21.78
CA LEU A 431 -2.65 -2.78 -20.73
C LEU A 431 -1.75 -3.96 -20.35
N ASP A 432 -0.46 -3.86 -20.62
CA ASP A 432 0.54 -4.81 -20.17
C ASP A 432 0.99 -4.46 -18.75
N ILE A 433 0.78 -5.38 -17.80
CA ILE A 433 1.21 -5.25 -16.41
C ILE A 433 2.25 -6.32 -16.07
N GLY A 434 3.15 -6.03 -15.14
CA GLY A 434 4.11 -7.05 -14.71
C GLY A 434 5.32 -6.53 -13.97
N ILE A 435 6.34 -7.39 -13.85
CA ILE A 435 7.61 -7.11 -13.20
C ILE A 435 8.75 -7.13 -14.22
N GLU A 436 9.57 -6.08 -14.23
CA GLU A 436 10.82 -5.99 -14.99
C GLU A 436 12.01 -6.14 -14.04
N ILE A 437 12.95 -7.01 -14.37
CA ILE A 437 14.14 -7.33 -13.58
C ILE A 437 15.38 -6.99 -14.40
N THR A 438 16.26 -6.17 -13.83
CA THR A 438 17.51 -5.72 -14.47
C THR A 438 18.67 -5.71 -13.48
N GLY A 439 19.90 -5.82 -13.98
CA GLY A 439 21.11 -5.71 -13.17
C GLY A 439 21.38 -6.88 -12.22
N SER A 440 20.64 -8.00 -12.33
CA SER A 440 20.96 -9.20 -11.56
C SER A 440 22.25 -9.83 -12.07
N THR A 441 23.28 -9.83 -11.24
CA THR A 441 24.63 -10.29 -11.61
C THR A 441 25.28 -11.20 -10.56
N ARG A 442 24.59 -11.46 -9.45
CA ARG A 442 25.12 -12.31 -8.38
C ARG A 442 24.15 -13.41 -7.98
N GLN A 443 24.72 -14.56 -7.67
CA GLN A 443 23.99 -15.69 -7.11
C GLN A 443 23.29 -15.29 -5.81
N ARG A 444 22.04 -15.73 -5.64
CA ARG A 444 21.06 -15.37 -4.59
C ARG A 444 20.39 -14.00 -4.74
N ASP A 445 20.69 -13.24 -5.78
CA ASP A 445 19.81 -12.14 -6.18
C ASP A 445 18.39 -12.70 -6.37
N TRP A 446 17.40 -12.03 -5.81
CA TRP A 446 16.03 -12.54 -5.81
C TRP A 446 15.01 -11.42 -5.93
N THR A 447 14.01 -11.63 -6.77
CA THR A 447 12.79 -10.83 -6.84
C THR A 447 11.61 -11.73 -6.57
N CYS A 448 10.74 -11.33 -5.66
CA CYS A 448 9.55 -12.09 -5.22
C CYS A 448 8.34 -11.17 -5.25
N TRP A 449 7.20 -11.66 -5.75
CA TRP A 449 5.96 -10.88 -5.80
C TRP A 449 4.71 -11.76 -5.81
N ASP A 450 3.59 -11.14 -5.45
CA ASP A 450 2.26 -11.74 -5.41
C ASP A 450 1.15 -10.65 -5.41
N ASN A 451 -0.12 -11.06 -5.47
CA ASN A 451 -1.31 -10.23 -5.25
C ASN A 451 -1.36 -9.00 -6.16
N PHE A 452 -1.35 -9.24 -7.48
CA PHE A 452 -1.63 -8.19 -8.44
C PHE A 452 -3.06 -7.69 -8.30
N ARG A 453 -3.25 -6.38 -8.26
CA ARG A 453 -4.56 -5.74 -8.26
C ARG A 453 -4.64 -4.69 -9.35
N LEU A 454 -5.84 -4.57 -9.90
CA LEU A 454 -6.20 -3.54 -10.85
C LEU A 454 -7.45 -2.84 -10.34
N GLU A 455 -7.42 -1.52 -10.30
CA GLU A 455 -8.55 -0.72 -9.87
C GLU A 455 -8.74 0.46 -10.82
N TYR A 456 -10.00 0.76 -11.15
CA TYR A 456 -10.35 1.88 -12.00
C TYR A 456 -10.65 3.13 -11.19
N CYS A 457 -9.95 4.20 -11.55
CA CYS A 457 -9.84 5.45 -10.84
C CYS A 457 -10.59 6.59 -11.54
N GLY A 458 -11.48 6.28 -12.48
CA GLY A 458 -12.24 7.28 -13.24
C GLY A 458 -11.37 8.11 -14.20
N THR A 459 -11.96 9.17 -14.75
CA THR A 459 -11.30 10.08 -15.70
C THR A 459 -10.97 11.43 -15.07
N GLN A 460 -11.50 11.71 -13.87
CA GLN A 460 -11.27 12.97 -13.18
C GLN A 460 -9.80 13.13 -12.79
N ASP A 461 -9.20 14.24 -13.20
CA ASP A 461 -7.85 14.62 -12.86
C ASP A 461 -7.82 15.94 -12.05
N LEU A 462 -6.67 16.22 -11.45
CA LEU A 462 -6.35 17.48 -10.79
C LEU A 462 -4.89 17.81 -11.11
N VAL A 463 -4.57 19.05 -11.45
CA VAL A 463 -3.17 19.49 -11.61
C VAL A 463 -2.80 20.48 -10.51
N LEU A 464 -1.68 20.21 -9.85
CA LEU A 464 -1.01 21.14 -8.93
C LEU A 464 0.42 21.33 -9.42
N ASP A 465 0.73 22.51 -9.93
CA ASP A 465 2.04 22.82 -10.49
C ASP A 465 2.68 24.06 -9.84
N GLU A 466 3.87 23.83 -9.26
CA GLU A 466 4.65 24.84 -8.56
C GLU A 466 5.08 26.03 -9.43
N ALA A 467 5.00 25.93 -10.76
CA ALA A 467 5.39 26.98 -11.70
C ALA A 467 4.24 27.95 -12.07
N GLN A 468 2.98 27.56 -11.83
CA GLN A 468 1.81 28.36 -12.17
C GLN A 468 1.77 29.65 -11.38
N THR A 469 1.43 30.78 -12.00
CA THR A 469 1.56 32.13 -11.41
C THR A 469 0.24 32.75 -10.93
N SER A 470 -0.86 31.99 -10.97
CA SER A 470 -2.19 32.49 -10.60
C SER A 470 -2.90 31.52 -9.66
N ILE A 471 -3.68 32.01 -8.71
CA ILE A 471 -4.55 31.14 -7.91
C ILE A 471 -5.72 30.59 -8.74
N LEU A 472 -6.08 31.23 -9.86
CA LEU A 472 -7.26 30.87 -10.65
C LEU A 472 -7.19 29.45 -11.20
N TYR A 473 -6.01 28.96 -11.61
CA TYR A 473 -5.89 27.58 -12.10
C TYR A 473 -6.23 26.56 -11.01
N LEU A 474 -5.95 26.86 -9.75
CA LEU A 474 -6.29 26.02 -8.61
C LEU A 474 -7.77 26.18 -8.25
N ALA A 475 -8.24 27.42 -8.07
CA ALA A 475 -9.62 27.72 -7.65
C ALA A 475 -10.66 27.19 -8.64
N LYS A 476 -10.37 27.18 -9.94
CA LYS A 476 -11.28 26.67 -11.00
C LYS A 476 -11.33 25.14 -11.10
N GLN A 477 -10.48 24.43 -10.37
CA GLN A 477 -10.50 22.96 -10.30
C GLN A 477 -11.22 22.42 -9.05
N VAL A 478 -11.67 23.29 -8.15
CA VAL A 478 -12.38 22.90 -6.92
C VAL A 478 -13.66 22.15 -7.27
N GLN A 479 -13.76 20.90 -6.80
CA GLN A 479 -14.91 20.03 -6.96
C GLN A 479 -15.15 19.29 -5.65
N PRO A 480 -15.97 19.85 -4.75
CA PRO A 480 -16.18 19.27 -3.43
C PRO A 480 -16.70 17.84 -3.49
N HIS A 481 -16.14 16.99 -2.62
CA HIS A 481 -16.50 15.59 -2.44
C HIS A 481 -16.32 14.70 -3.68
N LYS A 482 -15.51 15.14 -4.66
CA LYS A 482 -15.18 14.36 -5.87
C LYS A 482 -13.74 13.89 -5.84
N ALA A 483 -13.57 12.57 -5.92
CA ALA A 483 -12.26 11.96 -6.03
C ALA A 483 -11.63 12.28 -7.40
N ALA A 484 -10.34 12.60 -7.39
CA ALA A 484 -9.55 12.88 -8.58
C ALA A 484 -8.19 12.19 -8.52
N THR A 485 -7.61 11.97 -9.70
CA THR A 485 -6.18 11.62 -9.83
C THR A 485 -5.35 12.90 -9.99
N LEU A 486 -4.50 13.18 -9.02
CA LEU A 486 -3.64 14.35 -8.97
C LEU A 486 -2.33 14.13 -9.74
N ILE A 487 -2.04 15.05 -10.63
CA ILE A 487 -0.73 15.30 -11.23
C ILE A 487 -0.05 16.41 -10.43
N LEU A 488 0.92 16.02 -9.59
CA LEU A 488 1.63 16.92 -8.68
C LEU A 488 3.03 17.22 -9.20
N LYS A 489 3.26 18.47 -9.63
CA LYS A 489 4.57 19.01 -9.92
C LYS A 489 5.10 19.81 -8.73
N ARG A 490 5.92 19.11 -7.93
CA ARG A 490 6.71 19.67 -6.82
C ARG A 490 8.15 19.18 -6.94
N THR A 491 9.09 20.09 -7.16
CA THR A 491 10.53 19.78 -7.25
C THR A 491 11.11 19.54 -5.86
N MET A 492 11.41 18.29 -5.51
CA MET A 492 11.94 17.91 -4.21
C MET A 492 13.32 17.26 -4.34
N GLN A 493 14.15 17.43 -3.31
CA GLN A 493 15.41 16.72 -3.20
C GLN A 493 15.16 15.39 -2.48
N LYS A 494 15.41 14.28 -3.18
CA LYS A 494 15.31 12.93 -2.62
C LYS A 494 16.26 12.77 -1.43
N ASP A 495 15.80 11.99 -0.44
CA ASP A 495 16.49 11.66 0.82
C ASP A 495 16.84 12.87 1.69
N GLU A 496 16.25 14.04 1.40
CA GLU A 496 16.41 15.29 2.14
C GLU A 496 15.04 15.82 2.59
N TRP A 497 15.01 16.64 3.65
CA TRP A 497 13.77 17.27 4.12
C TRP A 497 13.34 18.39 3.18
N ASN A 498 12.09 18.39 2.71
CA ASN A 498 11.52 19.40 1.82
C ASN A 498 10.30 20.03 2.48
N SER A 499 10.12 21.35 2.37
CA SER A 499 8.85 21.96 2.79
C SER A 499 7.75 21.64 1.77
N ILE A 500 6.58 21.28 2.28
CA ILE A 500 5.41 20.96 1.46
C ILE A 500 4.14 21.52 2.09
N VAL A 501 3.31 22.13 1.25
CA VAL A 501 1.93 22.49 1.56
C VAL A 501 1.09 22.07 0.37
N LEU A 502 -0.03 21.41 0.60
CA LEU A 502 -0.94 20.99 -0.46
C LEU A 502 -2.35 21.47 -0.14
N PRO A 503 -3.13 21.96 -1.11
CA PRO A 503 -4.53 22.32 -0.92
C PRO A 503 -5.47 21.10 -0.81
N ILE A 504 -4.89 19.91 -0.58
CA ILE A 504 -5.55 18.61 -0.50
C ILE A 504 -4.98 17.85 0.71
N SER A 505 -5.75 16.91 1.24
CA SER A 505 -5.27 15.97 2.26
C SER A 505 -4.74 14.69 1.62
N LEU A 506 -3.75 14.05 2.26
CA LEU A 506 -3.23 12.74 1.89
C LEU A 506 -3.23 11.79 3.08
N THR A 507 -3.63 10.53 2.87
CA THR A 507 -3.48 9.47 3.87
C THR A 507 -2.03 8.98 3.95
N ALA A 508 -1.68 8.26 5.01
CA ALA A 508 -0.38 7.62 5.13
C ALA A 508 -0.07 6.68 3.96
N ALA A 509 -1.06 5.89 3.50
CA ALA A 509 -0.90 5.03 2.32
C ALA A 509 -0.57 5.85 1.05
N GLN A 510 -1.24 6.98 0.84
CA GLN A 510 -0.95 7.86 -0.31
C GLN A 510 0.45 8.48 -0.20
N VAL A 511 0.87 8.89 1.00
CA VAL A 511 2.23 9.41 1.25
C VAL A 511 3.28 8.34 0.93
N LYS A 512 3.13 7.13 1.47
CA LYS A 512 4.07 6.02 1.22
C LYS A 512 4.11 5.59 -0.24
N ALA A 513 2.96 5.41 -0.89
CA ALA A 513 2.89 5.01 -2.29
C ALA A 513 3.53 6.05 -3.24
N THR A 514 3.38 7.34 -2.92
CA THR A 514 3.86 8.45 -3.75
C THR A 514 5.33 8.77 -3.50
N PHE A 515 5.73 8.87 -2.23
CA PHE A 515 7.02 9.41 -1.81
C PHE A 515 7.99 8.34 -1.28
N GLY A 516 7.55 7.09 -1.17
CA GLY A 516 8.33 5.92 -0.78
C GLY A 516 7.89 5.32 0.56
N GLU A 517 7.98 4.00 0.71
CA GLU A 517 7.53 3.25 1.90
C GLU A 517 8.21 3.72 3.19
N THR A 518 9.46 4.18 3.08
CA THR A 518 10.29 4.69 4.19
C THR A 518 10.36 6.22 4.24
N ALA A 519 9.46 6.92 3.54
CA ALA A 519 9.38 8.36 3.62
C ALA A 519 9.14 8.82 5.07
N ARG A 520 9.72 9.96 5.45
CA ARG A 520 9.48 10.56 6.77
C ARG A 520 8.70 11.85 6.62
N LEU A 521 7.80 12.09 7.56
CA LEU A 521 6.92 13.26 7.58
C LEU A 521 6.98 13.90 8.97
N SER A 522 7.07 15.23 9.01
CA SER A 522 7.11 16.00 10.24
C SER A 522 6.26 17.26 10.10
N ALA A 523 5.62 17.68 11.18
CA ALA A 523 4.63 18.75 11.21
C ALA A 523 4.86 19.68 12.41
N TYR A 524 3.97 20.66 12.59
CA TYR A 524 3.86 21.48 13.80
C TYR A 524 5.19 22.08 14.30
N PRO A 525 5.87 22.87 13.47
CA PRO A 525 7.05 23.59 13.93
C PRO A 525 6.69 24.51 15.10
N HIS A 526 7.43 24.40 16.19
CA HIS A 526 7.27 25.26 17.36
C HIS A 526 8.62 25.52 18.01
N GLN A 527 8.73 26.65 18.70
CA GLN A 527 9.91 26.90 19.51
C GLN A 527 9.94 25.91 20.68
N SER A 528 11.10 25.35 20.95
CA SER A 528 11.29 24.43 22.07
C SER A 528 10.92 25.14 23.39
N PRO A 529 10.13 24.51 24.27
CA PRO A 529 9.72 25.14 25.52
C PRO A 529 10.90 25.35 26.49
N THR A 530 12.02 24.64 26.28
CA THR A 530 13.21 24.69 27.14
C THR A 530 14.42 25.36 26.49
N LEU A 531 14.46 25.43 25.15
CA LEU A 531 15.60 25.97 24.39
C LEU A 531 15.14 27.06 23.42
N SER A 532 15.40 28.32 23.80
CA SER A 532 15.01 29.50 23.02
C SER A 532 15.58 29.55 21.61
N THR A 533 16.72 28.93 21.32
CA THR A 533 17.31 28.91 19.96
C THR A 533 16.90 27.69 19.14
N ARG A 534 15.93 26.89 19.60
CA ARG A 534 15.55 25.63 18.96
C ARG A 534 14.13 25.65 18.41
N ILE A 535 13.98 25.22 17.16
CA ILE A 535 12.68 24.95 16.53
C ILE A 535 12.53 23.44 16.37
N ASP A 536 11.50 22.89 16.99
CA ASP A 536 11.16 21.47 16.96
C ASP A 536 10.04 21.20 15.96
N PHE A 537 10.23 20.19 15.12
CA PHE A 537 9.18 19.58 14.31
C PHE A 537 8.76 18.24 14.92
N THR A 538 7.45 17.99 14.93
CA THR A 538 6.86 16.78 15.47
C THR A 538 6.70 15.73 14.38
N LYS A 539 7.28 14.55 14.60
CA LYS A 539 7.11 13.37 13.73
C LYS A 539 5.62 13.06 13.53
N VAL A 540 5.23 12.84 12.27
CA VAL A 540 3.92 12.28 11.92
C VAL A 540 4.08 10.79 11.68
N SER A 541 3.29 9.96 12.36
CA SER A 541 3.28 8.50 12.12
C SER A 541 2.64 8.19 10.77
N LEU A 542 3.24 7.24 10.04
CA LEU A 542 2.72 6.70 8.78
C LEU A 542 2.34 5.22 8.93
N ASP A 543 2.15 4.75 10.17
CA ASP A 543 1.93 3.33 10.46
C ASP A 543 0.48 2.90 10.16
N ASN A 544 -0.47 3.82 10.33
CA ASN A 544 -1.87 3.58 9.97
C ASN A 544 -2.16 4.13 8.57
N ASP A 545 -2.17 3.24 7.58
CA ASP A 545 -2.42 3.53 6.16
C ASP A 545 -3.68 4.37 5.87
N ASN A 546 -4.71 4.24 6.72
CA ASN A 546 -5.98 4.95 6.58
C ASN A 546 -5.99 6.34 7.25
N ALA A 547 -5.02 6.65 8.10
CA ALA A 547 -4.96 7.94 8.78
C ALA A 547 -4.56 9.06 7.82
N ILE A 548 -5.17 10.23 7.97
CA ILE A 548 -4.73 11.44 7.28
C ILE A 548 -3.36 11.84 7.84
N ALA A 549 -2.34 11.84 6.98
CA ALA A 549 -0.97 12.17 7.34
C ALA A 549 -0.60 13.61 6.95
N ILE A 550 -1.07 14.06 5.79
CA ILE A 550 -0.97 15.46 5.36
C ILE A 550 -2.39 16.02 5.33
N GLU A 551 -2.62 17.07 6.10
CA GLU A 551 -3.87 17.81 6.05
C GLU A 551 -3.78 18.96 5.04
N ALA A 552 -4.90 19.23 4.35
CA ALA A 552 -5.01 20.31 3.40
C ALA A 552 -4.62 21.67 4.02
N ASN A 553 -3.85 22.45 3.27
CA ASN A 553 -3.42 23.81 3.56
C ASN A 553 -2.56 23.98 4.82
N LYS A 554 -1.98 22.89 5.36
CA LYS A 554 -1.01 22.93 6.45
C LYS A 554 0.42 22.69 5.95
N LEU A 555 1.39 23.29 6.64
CA LEU A 555 2.80 23.14 6.34
C LEU A 555 3.36 21.85 6.98
N TYR A 556 4.08 21.06 6.17
CA TYR A 556 4.84 19.90 6.61
C TYR A 556 6.28 19.95 6.09
N LEU A 557 7.15 19.17 6.72
CA LEU A 557 8.40 18.71 6.14
C LEU A 557 8.27 17.26 5.70
N LEU A 558 8.64 16.98 4.46
CA LEU A 558 8.61 15.64 3.85
C LEU A 558 10.01 15.25 3.41
N ARG A 559 10.46 14.07 3.81
CA ARG A 559 11.69 13.44 3.32
C ARG A 559 11.33 12.26 2.41
N PRO A 560 11.25 12.49 1.08
CA PRO A 560 10.88 11.43 0.14
C PRO A 560 12.06 10.50 -0.13
N THR A 561 11.79 9.20 -0.27
CA THR A 561 12.79 8.19 -0.68
C THR A 561 12.56 7.69 -2.11
N LYS A 562 11.45 8.10 -2.73
CA LYS A 562 11.04 7.79 -4.10
C LYS A 562 11.09 9.02 -5.01
N GLU A 563 11.60 8.81 -6.22
CA GLU A 563 11.58 9.79 -7.31
C GLU A 563 10.17 9.91 -7.92
N PRO A 564 9.86 11.01 -8.64
CA PRO A 564 8.58 11.12 -9.33
C PRO A 564 8.33 9.98 -10.33
N THR A 565 7.06 9.56 -10.45
CA THR A 565 6.64 8.42 -11.30
C THR A 565 6.93 8.64 -12.78
N VAL A 566 6.82 9.89 -13.25
CA VAL A 566 7.10 10.27 -14.64
C VAL A 566 8.49 10.91 -14.75
N PRO A 567 9.38 10.41 -15.62
CA PRO A 567 10.77 10.85 -15.70
C PRO A 567 10.92 12.23 -16.34
N PRO A 568 12.01 12.97 -16.07
CA PRO A 568 12.22 14.34 -16.56
C PRO A 568 12.26 14.48 -18.09
N THR A 569 12.51 13.40 -18.82
CA THR A 569 12.56 13.38 -20.29
C THR A 569 11.20 13.21 -20.96
N ALA A 570 10.13 13.01 -20.17
CA ALA A 570 8.78 12.81 -20.69
C ALA A 570 8.16 14.11 -21.22
N ALA A 571 7.24 13.97 -22.17
CA ALA A 571 6.39 15.07 -22.61
C ALA A 571 5.53 15.63 -21.45
N PRO A 572 5.16 16.92 -21.50
CA PRO A 572 4.32 17.52 -20.47
C PRO A 572 2.93 16.88 -20.40
N TYR A 573 2.36 16.80 -19.20
CA TYR A 573 0.94 16.51 -19.05
C TYR A 573 0.11 17.75 -19.39
N ARG A 574 -1.00 17.59 -20.11
CA ARG A 574 -1.87 18.71 -20.51
C ARG A 574 -3.27 18.51 -19.95
N LYS A 575 -3.78 19.52 -19.25
CA LYS A 575 -5.16 19.58 -18.76
C LYS A 575 -5.85 20.84 -19.23
N LEU A 576 -7.08 20.72 -19.73
CA LEU A 576 -7.94 21.87 -19.97
C LEU A 576 -8.64 22.27 -18.67
N VAL A 577 -8.31 23.44 -18.13
CA VAL A 577 -8.97 24.01 -16.95
C VAL A 577 -10.02 25.03 -17.40
N LYS A 578 -11.25 24.84 -16.95
CA LYS A 578 -12.38 25.72 -17.30
C LYS A 578 -12.06 27.19 -16.95
N ASP A 579 -12.35 28.10 -17.88
CA ASP A 579 -12.09 29.54 -17.80
C ASP A 579 -10.61 29.95 -17.65
N VAL A 580 -9.67 29.01 -17.74
CA VAL A 580 -8.21 29.25 -17.66
C VAL A 580 -7.51 28.84 -18.94
N GLY A 581 -7.95 27.74 -19.58
CA GLY A 581 -7.34 27.19 -20.78
C GLY A 581 -6.43 26.00 -20.48
N TRP A 582 -5.52 25.70 -21.40
CA TRP A 582 -4.59 24.58 -21.26
C TRP A 582 -3.51 24.88 -20.21
N VAL A 583 -3.43 24.05 -19.19
CA VAL A 583 -2.35 24.01 -18.21
C VAL A 583 -1.41 22.87 -18.58
N GLU A 584 -0.13 23.20 -18.76
CA GLU A 584 0.92 22.21 -19.03
C GLU A 584 1.75 21.96 -17.78
N VAL A 585 1.89 20.69 -17.41
CA VAL A 585 2.69 20.26 -16.26
C VAL A 585 3.95 19.57 -16.78
N GLN A 586 5.08 20.23 -16.62
CA GLN A 586 6.37 19.74 -17.09
C GLN A 586 6.84 18.55 -16.23
N ALA A 587 7.33 17.49 -16.87
CA ALA A 587 7.99 16.39 -16.16
C ALA A 587 9.26 16.88 -15.43
N PRO A 588 9.73 16.19 -14.37
CA PRO A 588 9.11 15.04 -13.72
C PRO A 588 7.99 15.49 -12.76
N TYR A 589 6.98 14.64 -12.55
CA TYR A 589 5.84 14.88 -11.66
C TYR A 589 5.35 13.57 -11.00
N TYR A 590 4.68 13.71 -9.86
CA TYR A 590 4.05 12.60 -9.13
C TYR A 590 2.60 12.41 -9.58
N ILE A 591 2.09 11.18 -9.48
CA ILE A 591 0.69 10.85 -9.76
C ILE A 591 0.09 10.21 -8.50
N ILE A 592 -1.01 10.78 -8.00
CA ILE A 592 -1.63 10.37 -6.73
C ILE A 592 -3.13 10.19 -6.97
N ASN A 593 -3.69 9.02 -6.68
CA ASN A 593 -5.12 8.77 -6.83
C ASN A 593 -5.90 9.05 -5.54
N ASN A 594 -7.20 9.30 -5.69
CA ASN A 594 -8.18 9.44 -4.62
C ASN A 594 -7.94 10.65 -3.72
N VAL A 595 -7.57 11.77 -4.35
CA VAL A 595 -7.47 13.05 -3.65
C VAL A 595 -8.69 13.90 -3.93
N THR A 596 -8.94 14.88 -3.07
CA THR A 596 -10.10 15.77 -3.19
C THR A 596 -9.67 17.20 -2.92
N LEU A 597 -10.07 18.11 -3.82
CA LEU A 597 -9.91 19.55 -3.67
C LEU A 597 -11.27 20.15 -3.31
N ASP A 598 -11.57 20.14 -2.01
CA ASP A 598 -12.88 20.53 -1.47
C ASP A 598 -13.06 22.04 -1.35
N THR A 599 -12.00 22.72 -0.91
CA THR A 599 -12.09 24.12 -0.50
C THR A 599 -11.32 24.99 -1.47
N ASN A 600 -11.95 26.09 -1.91
CA ASN A 600 -11.21 27.16 -2.59
C ASN A 600 -10.29 27.83 -1.56
N PRO A 601 -8.95 27.78 -1.71
CA PRO A 601 -8.05 28.36 -0.72
C PRO A 601 -8.25 29.87 -0.50
N GLN A 602 -8.84 30.58 -1.46
CA GLN A 602 -9.16 32.00 -1.33
C GLN A 602 -10.19 32.31 -0.23
N THR A 603 -10.96 31.31 0.21
CA THR A 603 -11.96 31.48 1.28
C THR A 603 -11.40 31.16 2.67
N LEU A 604 -10.14 30.75 2.76
CA LEU A 604 -9.52 30.42 4.04
C LEU A 604 -9.18 31.70 4.83
N PRO A 605 -9.43 31.74 6.15
CA PRO A 605 -9.19 32.94 6.96
C PRO A 605 -7.70 33.29 7.06
N ASN A 606 -6.82 32.29 6.93
CA ASN A 606 -5.37 32.45 6.97
C ASN A 606 -4.75 32.68 5.57
N TYR A 607 -5.58 32.85 4.54
CA TYR A 607 -5.11 33.09 3.18
C TYR A 607 -5.14 34.59 2.84
N SER A 608 -4.04 35.10 2.29
CA SER A 608 -4.00 36.43 1.67
C SER A 608 -2.98 36.46 0.54
N ASN A 609 -3.38 36.99 -0.62
CA ASN A 609 -2.52 37.22 -1.79
C ASN A 609 -1.68 35.99 -2.22
N GLY A 610 -2.26 34.79 -2.18
CA GLY A 610 -1.56 33.56 -2.56
C GLY A 610 -0.70 32.92 -1.49
N ILE A 611 -0.71 33.49 -0.28
CA ILE A 611 0.07 33.02 0.85
C ILE A 611 -0.85 32.59 1.99
N LEU A 612 -0.64 31.38 2.49
CA LEU A 612 -1.18 30.87 3.75
C LEU A 612 -0.29 31.33 4.89
N ARG A 613 -0.88 31.85 5.98
CA ARG A 613 -0.16 32.38 7.14
C ARG A 613 -0.77 31.88 8.43
N ASP A 614 -0.10 30.97 9.11
CA ASP A 614 -0.56 30.51 10.40
C ASP A 614 -0.51 31.66 11.44
N PRO A 615 -1.27 31.55 12.55
CA PRO A 615 -1.14 32.48 13.65
C PRO A 615 0.31 32.55 14.13
N SER A 616 0.81 33.76 14.40
CA SER A 616 2.16 33.92 14.94
C SER A 616 2.23 33.42 16.38
N THR A 617 3.25 32.63 16.72
CA THR A 617 3.52 32.23 18.11
C THR A 617 4.60 33.13 18.72
N PRO A 618 4.56 33.38 20.05
CA PRO A 618 5.65 34.03 20.75
C PRO A 618 6.97 33.33 20.48
N SER A 619 8.05 34.10 20.32
CA SER A 619 9.39 33.54 20.17
C SER A 619 10.44 34.40 20.84
N THR A 620 11.68 33.92 20.92
CA THR A 620 12.80 34.71 21.44
C THR A 620 13.54 35.50 20.37
N THR A 621 12.96 35.67 19.17
CA THR A 621 13.47 36.67 18.22
C THR A 621 13.21 38.07 18.74
N THR A 622 13.93 39.04 18.18
CA THR A 622 13.80 40.46 18.54
C THR A 622 12.38 41.01 18.33
N ASP A 623 11.64 40.42 17.39
CA ASP A 623 10.24 40.77 17.10
C ASP A 623 9.23 39.84 17.79
N GLU A 624 9.72 38.94 18.66
CA GLU A 624 8.99 37.99 19.50
C GLU A 624 7.94 37.14 18.76
N ARG A 625 8.07 36.95 17.44
CA ARG A 625 7.06 36.26 16.63
C ARG A 625 7.66 35.31 15.61
N LEU A 626 7.25 34.05 15.70
CA LEU A 626 7.44 33.04 14.66
C LEU A 626 6.13 32.88 13.89
N GLN A 627 6.19 32.97 12.57
CA GLN A 627 5.02 32.76 11.71
C GLN A 627 5.34 31.80 10.56
N PHE A 628 4.58 30.73 10.46
CA PHE A 628 4.66 29.80 9.33
C PHE A 628 3.86 30.35 8.17
N CYS A 629 4.52 30.38 7.02
CA CYS A 629 3.95 30.91 5.81
C CYS A 629 4.18 29.92 4.68
N ALA A 630 3.24 29.81 3.75
CA ALA A 630 3.38 28.92 2.61
C ALA A 630 2.70 29.48 1.38
N SER A 631 3.30 29.25 0.21
CA SER A 631 2.71 29.68 -1.06
C SER A 631 2.03 28.52 -1.77
N LEU A 632 0.86 28.78 -2.36
CA LEU A 632 0.10 27.77 -3.13
C LEU A 632 0.40 27.81 -4.64
N TYR A 633 1.09 28.83 -5.12
CA TYR A 633 1.46 28.98 -6.52
C TYR A 633 2.76 29.80 -6.64
N ASN A 634 3.34 29.91 -7.82
CA ASN A 634 4.59 30.63 -8.06
C ASN A 634 4.43 32.14 -7.84
N GLN A 635 5.14 32.66 -6.84
CA GLN A 635 5.21 34.07 -6.49
C GLN A 635 6.48 34.66 -7.09
N THR A 636 6.33 35.38 -8.21
CA THR A 636 7.43 36.10 -8.86
C THR A 636 7.81 37.37 -8.10
N ALA A 637 6.85 37.96 -7.36
CA ALA A 637 7.10 39.03 -6.42
C ALA A 637 7.90 38.51 -5.20
N LYS A 638 8.68 39.39 -4.58
CA LYS A 638 9.51 39.07 -3.41
C LYS A 638 8.67 39.01 -2.12
N VAL A 639 7.83 37.98 -2.02
CA VAL A 639 6.85 37.81 -0.94
C VAL A 639 7.39 37.14 0.31
N VAL A 640 8.54 36.45 0.21
CA VAL A 640 9.27 35.97 1.39
C VAL A 640 10.05 37.17 1.93
N PRO A 641 9.76 37.65 3.15
CA PRO A 641 10.48 38.78 3.72
C PRO A 641 11.96 38.47 3.92
N ALA A 642 12.80 39.50 4.03
CA ALA A 642 14.11 39.33 4.63
C ALA A 642 13.97 38.75 6.05
N HIS A 643 15.05 38.19 6.56
CA HIS A 643 15.10 37.62 7.91
C HIS A 643 14.10 36.47 8.14
N SER A 644 13.88 35.66 7.11
CA SER A 644 13.08 34.44 7.13
C SER A 644 13.96 33.20 6.94
N TYR A 645 13.47 32.04 7.37
CA TYR A 645 14.11 30.75 7.12
C TYR A 645 13.38 29.99 6.00
N VAL A 646 14.11 29.67 4.94
CA VAL A 646 13.62 28.87 3.79
C VAL A 646 14.44 27.61 3.63
N LEU A 647 13.82 26.49 3.27
CA LEU A 647 14.53 25.22 3.06
C LEU A 647 14.88 25.05 1.57
N GLY A 648 16.16 24.81 1.25
CA GLY A 648 16.58 24.63 -0.14
C GLY A 648 18.09 24.52 -0.32
N LYS A 649 18.55 24.76 -1.56
CA LYS A 649 19.98 24.99 -1.87
C LYS A 649 20.26 26.48 -1.98
N SER A 650 21.44 26.91 -1.57
CA SER A 650 21.92 28.26 -1.84
C SER A 650 23.44 28.27 -2.08
N ALA A 651 23.93 29.30 -2.76
CA ALA A 651 25.36 29.51 -2.91
C ALA A 651 26.07 29.62 -1.55
N LYS A 652 25.39 30.19 -0.54
CA LYS A 652 25.92 30.31 0.83
C LYS A 652 26.12 28.97 1.53
N SER A 653 25.34 27.94 1.18
CA SER A 653 25.50 26.59 1.73
C SER A 653 26.42 25.70 0.90
N ASN A 654 27.20 26.24 -0.04
CA ASN A 654 27.89 25.46 -1.08
C ASN A 654 26.92 24.48 -1.79
N ASN A 655 25.70 24.95 -2.08
CA ASN A 655 24.61 24.17 -2.66
C ASN A 655 24.13 22.96 -1.84
N LYS A 656 24.45 22.90 -0.54
CA LYS A 656 23.87 21.92 0.39
C LYS A 656 22.41 22.25 0.70
N TRP A 657 21.62 21.21 0.94
CA TRP A 657 20.20 21.33 1.25
C TRP A 657 19.99 21.64 2.75
N LEU A 658 19.77 22.90 3.11
CA LEU A 658 19.74 23.38 4.50
C LEU A 658 18.69 24.47 4.71
N TRP A 659 18.42 24.80 5.98
CA TRP A 659 17.64 25.99 6.31
C TRP A 659 18.45 27.26 6.04
N HIS A 660 17.98 28.09 5.12
CA HIS A 660 18.61 29.33 4.72
C HIS A 660 17.96 30.53 5.37
N PHE A 661 18.76 31.27 6.13
CA PHE A 661 18.36 32.56 6.64
C PHE A 661 18.51 33.65 5.56
N THR A 662 17.40 34.21 5.12
CA THR A 662 17.35 35.17 4.02
C THR A 662 17.82 36.55 4.48
N GLN A 663 18.72 37.19 3.74
CA GLN A 663 19.14 38.58 4.01
C GLN A 663 18.31 39.61 3.24
N ASN A 664 17.72 39.19 2.12
CA ASN A 664 16.92 40.04 1.25
C ASN A 664 15.58 39.35 1.00
N PRO A 665 14.50 40.11 0.73
CA PRO A 665 13.25 39.52 0.30
C PRO A 665 13.43 38.73 -0.99
N MET A 666 12.74 37.60 -1.12
CA MET A 666 12.89 36.70 -2.26
C MET A 666 11.56 36.14 -2.78
N PRO A 667 11.49 35.78 -4.08
CA PRO A 667 10.35 35.05 -4.63
C PRO A 667 10.32 33.62 -4.10
N VAL A 668 9.17 32.95 -4.26
CA VAL A 668 8.99 31.56 -3.85
C VAL A 668 8.07 30.83 -4.83
N LYS A 669 8.44 29.62 -5.22
CA LYS A 669 7.60 28.76 -6.06
C LYS A 669 6.41 28.20 -5.26
N GLY A 670 5.39 27.70 -5.96
CA GLY A 670 4.23 27.10 -5.31
C GLY A 670 4.57 25.88 -4.44
N PHE A 671 3.65 25.59 -3.51
CA PHE A 671 3.66 24.44 -2.60
C PHE A 671 4.90 24.37 -1.69
N ARG A 672 5.46 25.52 -1.34
CA ARG A 672 6.62 25.66 -0.45
C ARG A 672 6.28 26.51 0.76
N GLY A 673 6.85 26.14 1.90
CA GLY A 673 6.76 26.91 3.14
C GLY A 673 8.08 27.53 3.57
N TRP A 674 7.96 28.54 4.41
CA TRP A 674 9.03 29.25 5.10
C TRP A 674 8.58 29.67 6.51
N ILE A 675 9.56 30.09 7.31
CA ILE A 675 9.35 30.57 8.67
C ILE A 675 9.75 32.03 8.70
N ALA A 676 8.77 32.93 8.88
CA ALA A 676 9.03 34.34 9.09
C ALA A 676 9.33 34.59 10.57
N THR A 677 10.37 35.38 10.86
CA THR A 677 10.83 35.63 12.24
C THR A 677 10.74 37.10 12.68
N GLY A 678 10.28 37.99 11.78
CA GLY A 678 10.07 39.41 12.02
C GLY A 678 10.78 40.36 11.02
N SER A 679 10.96 41.61 11.42
CA SER A 679 11.49 42.75 10.65
C SER A 679 12.94 43.16 10.97
N ASN A 680 13.60 42.57 11.96
CA ASN A 680 14.92 43.05 12.41
C ASN A 680 16.14 42.23 11.92
N THR A 681 17.23 42.95 11.66
CA THR A 681 18.57 42.47 11.25
C THR A 681 19.31 41.62 12.30
N GLN A 682 18.81 41.56 13.55
CA GLN A 682 19.46 40.89 14.69
C GLN A 682 18.72 39.63 15.19
N SER A 683 17.97 38.92 14.34
CA SER A 683 17.33 37.67 14.78
C SER A 683 18.39 36.66 15.25
N LYS A 684 18.21 36.04 16.43
CA LYS A 684 19.09 34.97 16.92
C LYS A 684 19.07 33.77 15.97
N ALA A 685 20.20 33.06 15.89
CA ALA A 685 20.32 31.79 15.16
C ALA A 685 19.29 30.78 15.70
N PHE A 686 18.48 30.19 14.82
CA PHE A 686 17.68 29.03 15.17
C PHE A 686 18.35 27.75 14.67
N ASN A 687 18.33 26.73 15.52
CA ASN A 687 18.67 25.36 15.19
C ASN A 687 17.37 24.59 14.98
N PHE A 688 17.30 23.85 13.88
CA PHE A 688 16.09 23.13 13.47
C PHE A 688 16.25 21.66 13.81
N PHE A 689 15.32 21.10 14.57
CA PHE A 689 15.31 19.69 14.94
C PHE A 689 14.11 19.02 14.31
N VAL A 690 14.36 17.96 13.56
CA VAL A 690 13.31 17.15 12.93
C VAL A 690 13.48 15.72 13.40
N ASP A 691 12.43 15.19 14.03
CA ASP A 691 12.45 13.86 14.66
C ASP A 691 13.60 13.69 15.67
N GLY A 692 13.96 14.76 16.38
CA GLY A 692 15.04 14.77 17.36
C GLY A 692 16.45 14.93 16.79
N GLU A 693 16.61 14.99 15.47
CA GLU A 693 17.90 15.19 14.77
C GLU A 693 18.05 16.64 14.32
N GLU A 694 19.22 17.26 14.57
CA GLU A 694 19.50 18.62 14.10
C GLU A 694 19.74 18.65 12.58
N ILE A 695 19.05 19.56 11.89
CA ILE A 695 19.28 19.91 10.50
C ILE A 695 20.02 21.24 10.46
N GLY A 696 21.15 21.28 9.77
CA GLY A 696 21.98 22.49 9.68
C GLY A 696 21.26 23.69 9.04
N SER A 697 21.74 24.89 9.38
CA SER A 697 21.27 26.17 8.82
C SER A 697 22.44 27.02 8.33
N THR A 698 22.18 28.02 7.47
CA THR A 698 23.21 28.97 6.98
C THR A 698 23.25 30.27 7.76
N PHE A 699 22.71 30.30 8.99
CA PHE A 699 22.89 31.46 9.86
C PHE A 699 24.37 31.60 10.28
N ASP A 700 25.06 30.46 10.43
CA ASP A 700 26.49 30.42 10.70
C ASP A 700 27.28 30.54 9.39
N ASN A 701 27.93 31.69 9.22
CA ASN A 701 28.79 32.04 8.08
C ASN A 701 30.14 31.28 8.09
N THR A 702 30.19 30.02 8.50
CA THR A 702 31.42 29.22 8.41
C THR A 702 31.10 27.78 8.04
N THR A 703 31.47 27.43 6.81
CA THR A 703 31.68 26.07 6.34
C THR A 703 32.89 25.44 7.04
N ASP A 704 32.80 25.20 8.34
CA ASP A 704 33.76 24.39 9.08
C ASP A 704 33.01 23.55 10.11
N VAL A 705 33.45 22.30 10.24
CA VAL A 705 33.06 21.37 11.30
C VAL A 705 32.90 22.11 12.62
N THR A 706 31.74 21.97 13.27
CA THR A 706 31.34 22.58 14.55
C THR A 706 32.53 22.95 15.46
N ASN A 707 33.01 24.18 15.28
CA ASN A 707 33.90 24.84 16.22
C ASN A 707 33.02 25.75 17.06
N THR A 708 32.47 25.22 18.15
CA THR A 708 31.95 26.04 19.23
C THR A 708 33.12 26.83 19.83
N LEU A 709 33.40 28.00 19.27
CA LEU A 709 34.01 29.09 20.01
C LEU A 709 32.97 29.51 21.04
N VAL A 710 33.06 28.95 22.24
CA VAL A 710 32.24 29.38 23.38
C VAL A 710 32.61 30.84 23.65
N GLN A 711 31.66 31.75 23.39
CA GLN A 711 31.61 33.00 24.14
C GLN A 711 31.42 32.63 25.62
N PRO A 712 32.18 33.24 26.53
CA PRO A 712 32.17 32.85 27.93
C PRO A 712 30.80 33.16 28.55
N ASN A 713 30.21 32.15 29.20
CA ASN A 713 28.95 32.18 29.97
C ASN A 713 27.71 32.12 29.04
N SER A 714 26.86 31.10 29.05
CA SER A 714 26.29 30.31 30.14
C SER A 714 25.65 29.05 29.54
N ASP A 715 25.88 27.86 30.14
CA ASP A 715 25.08 26.61 30.05
C ASP A 715 25.95 25.34 30.04
N LEU A 716 27.28 25.47 29.91
CA LEU A 716 28.16 24.29 29.89
C LEU A 716 28.10 23.46 31.19
N PHE A 717 27.74 24.12 32.30
CA PHE A 717 27.62 23.55 33.64
C PHE A 717 26.29 23.89 34.33
N ALA A 718 25.18 23.92 33.58
CA ALA A 718 23.85 24.05 34.18
C ALA A 718 23.59 22.97 35.26
N VAL A 719 24.29 21.83 35.15
CA VAL A 719 24.46 20.83 36.20
C VAL A 719 25.95 20.42 36.31
N PRO A 720 26.46 20.07 37.50
CA PRO A 720 27.81 19.52 37.65
C PRO A 720 28.02 18.33 36.72
N SER A 721 29.09 18.38 35.91
CA SER A 721 29.29 17.45 34.80
C SER A 721 30.72 16.90 34.78
N ASN A 722 30.85 15.65 34.35
CA ASN A 722 32.16 15.04 34.14
C ASN A 722 32.84 15.62 32.88
N ILE A 723 34.14 15.88 32.98
CA ILE A 723 35.02 16.31 31.89
C ILE A 723 35.87 15.14 31.46
N TYR A 724 35.86 14.82 30.18
CA TYR A 724 36.66 13.75 29.58
C TYR A 724 37.68 14.32 28.59
N SER A 725 38.80 13.65 28.38
CA SER A 725 39.73 13.92 27.28
C SER A 725 39.19 13.35 25.96
N VAL A 726 39.80 13.72 24.82
CA VAL A 726 39.39 13.21 23.49
C VAL A 726 39.54 11.69 23.37
N ASP A 727 40.48 11.08 24.09
CA ASP A 727 40.64 9.63 24.17
C ASP A 727 39.66 8.95 25.16
N GLY A 728 38.69 9.69 25.70
CA GLY A 728 37.60 9.14 26.53
C GLY A 728 37.95 8.93 28.00
N LYS A 729 39.13 9.37 28.47
CA LYS A 729 39.50 9.28 29.89
C LYS A 729 38.83 10.37 30.69
N LEU A 730 38.34 10.04 31.88
CA LEU A 730 37.79 11.03 32.82
C LEU A 730 38.93 11.91 33.34
N VAL A 731 38.82 13.22 33.08
CA VAL A 731 39.79 14.25 33.48
C VAL A 731 39.36 14.94 34.77
N ARG A 732 38.07 15.21 34.94
CA ARG A 732 37.53 15.83 36.15
C ARG A 732 36.08 15.43 36.39
N PRO A 733 35.72 14.77 37.51
CA PRO A 733 34.33 14.47 37.83
C PRO A 733 33.59 15.69 38.40
N ASN A 734 32.27 15.77 38.18
CA ASN A 734 31.37 16.77 38.78
C ASN A 734 31.86 18.23 38.69
N ALA A 735 32.51 18.58 37.59
CA ALA A 735 33.02 19.92 37.40
C ALA A 735 31.88 20.90 37.21
N THR A 736 32.04 22.10 37.77
CA THR A 736 31.14 23.25 37.58
C THR A 736 31.80 24.36 36.77
N SER A 737 33.08 24.20 36.42
CA SER A 737 33.84 25.10 35.55
C SER A 737 34.95 24.35 34.79
N ILE A 738 35.41 24.95 33.68
CA ILE A 738 36.60 24.51 32.92
C ILE A 738 37.89 25.15 33.45
N GLU A 739 37.81 25.94 34.52
CA GLU A 739 38.93 26.72 35.02
C GLU A 739 40.03 25.82 35.60
N GLY A 740 41.28 26.15 35.31
CA GLY A 740 42.45 25.35 35.71
C GLY A 740 42.68 24.07 34.90
N LEU A 741 41.96 23.83 33.81
CA LEU A 741 42.31 22.78 32.86
C LEU A 741 43.54 23.19 32.01
N PRO A 742 44.46 22.26 31.70
CA PRO A 742 45.51 22.50 30.71
C PRO A 742 44.95 22.86 29.32
N LYS A 743 45.79 23.47 28.49
CA LYS A 743 45.44 23.72 27.08
C LYS A 743 45.21 22.40 26.38
N GLY A 744 44.07 22.25 25.71
CA GLY A 744 43.69 20.97 25.13
C GLY A 744 42.23 20.91 24.74
N ILE A 745 41.84 19.74 24.23
CA ILE A 745 40.48 19.44 23.80
C ILE A 745 39.85 18.49 24.82
N TYR A 746 38.64 18.80 25.28
CA TYR A 746 37.90 17.98 26.23
C TYR A 746 36.45 17.78 25.78
N ILE A 747 35.77 16.79 26.34
CA ILE A 747 34.35 16.52 26.16
C ILE A 747 33.65 16.77 27.50
N VAL A 748 32.66 17.66 27.52
CA VAL A 748 31.83 17.98 28.69
C VAL A 748 30.38 18.02 28.25
N ASN A 749 29.50 17.29 28.93
CA ASN A 749 28.06 17.27 28.63
C ASN A 749 27.78 17.05 27.12
N HIS A 750 28.40 16.00 26.55
CA HIS A 750 28.32 15.63 25.12
C HIS A 750 28.85 16.69 24.13
N LYS A 751 29.49 17.76 24.60
CA LYS A 751 30.06 18.83 23.77
C LYS A 751 31.58 18.81 23.81
N LYS A 752 32.21 19.03 22.66
CA LYS A 752 33.65 19.25 22.54
C LYS A 752 33.99 20.69 22.92
N ILE A 753 34.93 20.86 23.84
CA ILE A 753 35.45 22.15 24.29
C ILE A 753 36.95 22.26 24.03
N ILE A 754 37.43 23.48 23.79
CA ILE A 754 38.85 23.78 23.58
C ILE A 754 39.27 24.78 24.67
N VAL A 755 40.19 24.36 25.53
CA VAL A 755 40.83 25.23 26.54
C VAL A 755 42.10 25.79 25.88
N LYS A 756 42.18 27.13 25.76
CA LYS A 756 43.21 27.84 25.00
C LYS A 756 44.38 28.34 25.85
#